data_AF-A0AAE6T956-F1
#
_entry.id   AF-A0AAE6T956-F1
#
_cell.length_a   1.000
_cell.length_b   1.000
_cell.length_c   1.000
_cell.angle_alpha   90.00
_cell.angle_beta   90.00
_cell.angle_gamma   90.00
#
_symmetry.space_group_name_H-M   'P 1'
#
loop_
_entity.id
_entity.type
_entity.pdbx_description
1 polymer ?
#
loop_
_entity_poly.entity_id
_entity_poly.type
_entity_poly.pdbx_seq_one_letter_code
_entity_poly.pdbx_strand_id
1 'polypeptide(L)'
;MQPHLPYQLTAWLMAAAFFGTLASQSQAAGESISINFGTNEPNGTISDSSSAGLEAVPGSNWNQFSGASQSTAQNLKDNNGDATGATVTWSSKNTWRGGDTPSTGDGQMLKGYLDDGSGITINVSGVDFLTYGVYIYCNTDTANGNFSAKTVNGVSYTWNGTSTVAGSAAWGATGTFGQAVEGTNTLYVEGQTSPNLSITAPSNTSGSGTRGCIAGIQIVNTYEGVKISATLDGSSSEWTSSQLGDAAWTDSADGAGTYASINVTNGPGALTIADGETRHTDAILLTGGNLTISGGTLSLSGPGILRAAEGTTLTVSSSLSGTATLDGVGTVIMNGTSTLTGLAGSGALTLGDNASISITGDTASRYTGALTLGENASLTAANPNWTFAGALTIAAANYNANDSWAHTASSLTLTGAGDVEYTFEGGTLIPITHADSTLTVRKVTDGTGTINANHASDIAHLIIDAGTVNLSGSDTAYTFESITIGQNSKLSLNGVGIVLGGTPDILMKSGSTFEMLNCRAYGADTPISANITVDAAGAGVTISGSLYGNATNLGGTITGEGELLVTNGSSGSNNFTISSVISDKDASHQMSVKVNKNSSVVVFSGNNTYTGGTTIVQGTLQTNSATALGQGSVLVQGGTLNANSQALANAITLQTGTIQNLGSASAPKDLTVSLTGNAAINNSTVILGNASGAPMISTGQVLTLSGTTSATLNNATLNLSSFNTALIDMQGTSTLNLTGGLTLNLDSALALDLTSLTIDLITVGEGTSLADNIDWDSLLTLTQNGQNLIWDGVTYNNGSLTFTGLAVPEPGTATLSLLGLTALLMRRRKKA
;
A
#
# COMPACT_ATOMS: atom_id res chain seq x y z
N MET A 1 22.80 -60.01 70.20
CA MET A 1 23.66 -60.19 69.00
C MET A 1 22.75 -60.55 67.85
N GLN A 2 22.93 -59.81 66.74
CA GLN A 2 22.28 -59.91 65.43
C GLN A 2 20.74 -59.80 65.38
N PRO A 3 20.19 -58.65 64.97
CA PRO A 3 18.85 -58.63 64.42
C PRO A 3 18.90 -59.14 62.98
N HIS A 4 18.13 -60.19 62.69
CA HIS A 4 17.85 -60.62 61.33
C HIS A 4 16.97 -59.57 60.65
N LEU A 5 17.47 -59.02 59.53
CA LEU A 5 16.66 -58.21 58.62
C LEU A 5 15.56 -59.09 58.00
N PRO A 6 14.32 -58.58 57.87
CA PRO A 6 13.21 -59.33 57.30
C PRO A 6 13.40 -59.55 55.78
N TYR A 7 13.07 -60.75 55.33
CA TYR A 7 13.18 -61.25 53.94
C TYR A 7 12.52 -60.37 52.86
N GLN A 8 11.73 -59.35 53.22
CA GLN A 8 11.15 -58.42 52.26
C GLN A 8 12.11 -57.30 51.82
N LEU A 9 13.12 -56.96 52.62
CA LEU A 9 14.10 -55.93 52.23
C LEU A 9 15.12 -56.46 51.21
N THR A 10 15.40 -57.77 51.22
CA THR A 10 16.31 -58.43 50.27
C THR A 10 15.69 -58.60 48.88
N ALA A 11 14.36 -58.74 48.79
CA ALA A 11 13.64 -58.80 47.51
C ALA A 11 13.58 -57.43 46.81
N TRP A 12 13.43 -56.34 47.57
CA TRP A 12 13.46 -54.97 47.02
C TRP A 12 14.88 -54.54 46.60
N LEU A 13 15.92 -54.96 47.34
CA LEU A 13 17.30 -54.64 46.96
C LEU A 13 17.80 -55.45 45.75
N MET A 14 17.32 -56.69 45.55
CA MET A 14 17.62 -57.46 44.34
C MET A 14 16.82 -57.01 43.12
N ALA A 15 15.58 -56.50 43.29
CA ALA A 15 14.84 -55.86 42.20
C ALA A 15 15.47 -54.53 41.77
N ALA A 16 15.85 -53.67 42.72
CA ALA A 16 16.51 -52.39 42.42
C ALA A 16 17.91 -52.57 41.79
N ALA A 17 18.66 -53.60 42.18
CA ALA A 17 19.98 -53.89 41.62
C ALA A 17 19.94 -54.58 40.24
N PHE A 18 18.82 -55.21 39.85
CA PHE A 18 18.66 -55.83 38.53
C PHE A 18 18.17 -54.83 37.46
N PHE A 19 17.46 -53.76 37.86
CA PHE A 19 17.03 -52.68 36.95
C PHE A 19 18.03 -51.51 36.87
N GLY A 20 18.90 -51.32 37.87
CA GLY A 20 19.73 -50.12 37.99
C GLY A 20 21.01 -50.06 37.14
N THR A 21 21.43 -51.13 36.47
CA THR A 21 22.76 -51.16 35.81
C THR A 21 22.80 -51.81 34.41
N LEU A 22 21.65 -52.12 33.80
CA LEU A 22 21.57 -52.71 32.45
C LEU A 22 20.66 -51.99 31.44
N ALA A 23 19.95 -50.92 31.84
CA ALA A 23 18.89 -50.32 31.01
C ALA A 23 19.18 -48.92 30.42
N SER A 24 20.40 -48.41 30.54
CA SER A 24 20.75 -47.08 29.98
C SER A 24 21.25 -47.10 28.53
N GLN A 25 21.40 -48.27 27.89
CA GLN A 25 21.33 -48.35 26.42
C GLN A 25 19.87 -48.43 25.97
N SER A 26 19.17 -47.33 26.26
CA SER A 26 18.08 -46.64 25.57
C SER A 26 16.89 -47.46 25.04
N GLN A 27 15.77 -47.43 25.77
CA GLN A 27 14.41 -47.73 25.28
C GLN A 27 14.09 -47.01 23.96
N ALA A 28 14.64 -45.81 23.75
CA ALA A 28 14.46 -45.02 22.52
C ALA A 28 15.13 -45.62 21.27
N ALA A 29 16.23 -46.36 21.38
CA ALA A 29 16.90 -46.96 20.22
C ALA A 29 16.08 -48.12 19.61
N GLY A 30 15.36 -48.86 20.46
CA GLY A 30 14.46 -49.94 20.04
C GLY A 30 13.15 -49.45 19.43
N GLU A 31 12.57 -48.40 20.00
CA GLU A 31 11.33 -47.77 19.49
C GLU A 31 11.55 -47.00 18.17
N SER A 32 12.78 -46.63 17.85
CA SER A 32 13.11 -45.85 16.65
C SER A 32 12.67 -46.54 15.35
N ILE A 33 12.36 -45.76 14.31
CA ILE A 33 12.00 -46.25 12.97
C ILE A 33 13.13 -45.93 12.00
N SER A 34 13.75 -46.97 11.44
CA SER A 34 14.84 -46.82 10.46
C SER A 34 14.35 -47.17 9.05
N ILE A 35 14.67 -46.33 8.04
CA ILE A 35 14.20 -46.48 6.66
C ILE A 35 15.36 -46.34 5.68
N ASN A 36 15.48 -47.28 4.75
CA ASN A 36 16.52 -47.30 3.72
C ASN A 36 15.89 -47.39 2.33
N PHE A 37 16.29 -46.48 1.44
CA PHE A 37 15.73 -46.37 0.09
C PHE A 37 16.62 -46.99 -1.01
N GLY A 38 17.79 -47.52 -0.66
CA GLY A 38 18.81 -47.97 -1.61
C GLY A 38 18.77 -49.45 -2.02
N THR A 39 17.70 -50.18 -1.70
CA THR A 39 17.76 -51.66 -1.64
C THR A 39 17.70 -52.36 -3.00
N ASN A 40 17.34 -51.66 -4.08
CA ASN A 40 17.45 -52.17 -5.45
C ASN A 40 18.89 -52.26 -5.96
N GLU A 41 19.85 -51.67 -5.23
CA GLU A 41 21.25 -51.65 -5.64
C GLU A 41 22.01 -52.85 -5.02
N PRO A 42 22.95 -53.48 -5.75
CA PRO A 42 23.69 -54.63 -5.24
C PRO A 42 24.39 -54.32 -3.92
N ASN A 43 24.16 -55.16 -2.91
CA ASN A 43 24.65 -55.01 -1.54
C ASN A 43 24.15 -53.74 -0.81
N GLY A 44 23.02 -53.16 -1.24
CA GLY A 44 22.34 -52.06 -0.54
C GLY A 44 21.31 -52.49 0.50
N THR A 45 21.06 -53.80 0.62
CA THR A 45 20.18 -54.37 1.64
C THR A 45 20.97 -54.65 2.92
N ILE A 46 20.54 -54.05 4.02
CA ILE A 46 20.95 -54.33 5.40
C ILE A 46 20.14 -55.54 5.88
N SER A 47 20.77 -56.59 6.41
CA SER A 47 20.01 -57.70 7.01
C SER A 47 19.42 -57.32 8.35
N ASP A 48 18.29 -57.91 8.73
CA ASP A 48 17.58 -57.62 10.00
C ASP A 48 18.45 -57.80 11.26
N SER A 49 19.45 -58.69 11.21
CA SER A 49 20.43 -58.92 12.29
C SER A 49 21.64 -57.96 12.27
N SER A 50 21.71 -57.04 11.32
CA SER A 50 22.82 -56.09 11.16
C SER A 50 22.40 -54.71 11.65
N SER A 51 23.34 -54.03 12.32
CA SER A 51 23.16 -52.65 12.76
C SER A 51 23.77 -51.66 11.75
N ALA A 52 23.09 -50.53 11.54
CA ALA A 52 23.57 -49.40 10.75
C ALA A 52 23.11 -48.08 11.39
N GLY A 53 23.80 -46.97 11.12
CA GLY A 53 23.53 -45.65 11.68
C GLY A 53 24.66 -45.15 12.57
N LEU A 54 24.46 -43.98 13.20
CA LEU A 54 25.47 -43.43 14.11
C LEU A 54 25.58 -44.29 15.37
N GLU A 55 26.78 -44.37 15.96
CA GLU A 55 27.04 -45.19 17.15
C GLU A 55 26.14 -44.81 18.34
N ALA A 56 25.75 -43.52 18.45
CA ALA A 56 24.83 -43.06 19.49
C ALA A 56 23.39 -43.57 19.31
N VAL A 57 23.01 -43.95 18.08
CA VAL A 57 21.67 -44.42 17.71
C VAL A 57 21.76 -45.55 16.67
N PRO A 58 22.25 -46.74 17.07
CA PRO A 58 22.36 -47.88 16.16
C PRO A 58 20.96 -48.35 15.74
N GLY A 59 20.71 -48.44 14.43
CA GLY A 59 19.46 -48.93 13.87
C GLY A 59 19.50 -50.41 13.49
N SER A 60 18.44 -51.14 13.80
CA SER A 60 18.19 -52.54 13.41
C SER A 60 16.85 -52.67 12.69
N ASN A 61 16.55 -53.84 12.10
CA ASN A 61 15.26 -54.11 11.42
C ASN A 61 14.83 -53.02 10.43
N TRP A 62 15.81 -52.45 9.69
CA TRP A 62 15.59 -51.35 8.76
C TRP A 62 14.44 -51.64 7.77
N ASN A 63 13.53 -50.69 7.61
CA ASN A 63 12.50 -50.74 6.59
C ASN A 63 13.14 -50.57 5.21
N GLN A 64 13.25 -51.68 4.49
CA GLN A 64 13.94 -51.78 3.22
C GLN A 64 13.00 -51.48 2.04
N PHE A 65 13.21 -50.35 1.36
CA PHE A 65 12.45 -49.96 0.18
C PHE A 65 13.32 -49.81 -1.07
N SER A 66 12.69 -50.03 -2.22
CA SER A 66 13.32 -49.94 -3.55
C SER A 66 12.50 -49.06 -4.48
N GLY A 67 13.17 -48.48 -5.48
CA GLY A 67 12.53 -47.65 -6.49
C GLY A 67 12.50 -46.16 -6.14
N ALA A 68 12.40 -45.33 -7.17
CA ALA A 68 12.53 -43.88 -7.06
C ALA A 68 11.32 -43.20 -6.43
N SER A 69 10.15 -43.83 -6.49
CA SER A 69 8.93 -43.26 -5.92
C SER A 69 7.98 -44.35 -5.45
N GLN A 70 7.16 -43.98 -4.47
CA GLN A 70 6.08 -44.77 -3.94
C GLN A 70 4.98 -43.83 -3.47
N SER A 71 3.87 -43.79 -4.22
CA SER A 71 2.70 -42.98 -3.90
C SER A 71 1.74 -43.70 -2.96
N THR A 72 1.79 -45.03 -2.88
CA THR A 72 0.96 -45.82 -1.96
C THR A 72 1.67 -45.99 -0.62
N ALA A 73 1.03 -45.55 0.45
CA ALA A 73 1.58 -45.62 1.81
C ALA A 73 2.07 -47.04 2.17
N GLN A 74 3.32 -47.12 2.65
CA GLN A 74 3.94 -48.36 3.10
C GLN A 74 4.02 -48.39 4.62
N ASN A 75 3.59 -49.47 5.25
CA ASN A 75 3.66 -49.64 6.71
C ASN A 75 5.12 -49.76 7.17
N LEU A 76 5.40 -49.18 8.33
CA LEU A 76 6.74 -49.17 8.93
C LEU A 76 6.79 -50.05 10.16
N LYS A 77 7.96 -50.65 10.39
CA LYS A 77 8.33 -51.32 11.63
C LYS A 77 9.31 -50.47 12.42
N ASP A 78 9.33 -50.66 13.73
CA ASP A 78 10.38 -50.10 14.58
C ASP A 78 11.67 -50.94 14.50
N ASN A 79 12.69 -50.52 15.23
CA ASN A 79 13.97 -51.19 15.27
C ASN A 79 13.93 -52.52 16.03
N ASN A 80 12.87 -52.81 16.78
CA ASN A 80 12.59 -54.13 17.36
C ASN A 80 11.98 -55.09 16.33
N GLY A 81 11.50 -54.57 15.20
CA GLY A 81 10.83 -55.32 14.14
C GLY A 81 9.31 -55.42 14.33
N ASP A 82 8.76 -54.73 15.33
CA ASP A 82 7.33 -54.67 15.60
C ASP A 82 6.64 -53.69 14.65
N ALA A 83 5.41 -54.00 14.26
CA ALA A 83 4.63 -53.13 13.37
C ALA A 83 4.26 -51.83 14.10
N THR A 84 4.45 -50.70 13.43
CA THR A 84 4.03 -49.38 13.93
C THR A 84 2.71 -48.94 13.30
N GLY A 85 2.15 -47.83 13.78
CA GLY A 85 1.06 -47.12 13.09
C GLY A 85 1.55 -46.19 11.96
N ALA A 86 2.88 -46.04 11.79
CA ALA A 86 3.45 -45.11 10.86
C ALA A 86 3.52 -45.68 9.44
N THR A 87 3.39 -44.80 8.45
CA THR A 87 3.52 -45.14 7.03
C THR A 87 4.43 -44.17 6.30
N VAL A 88 5.08 -44.62 5.22
CA VAL A 88 5.94 -43.77 4.38
C VAL A 88 5.49 -43.74 2.93
N THR A 89 5.65 -42.58 2.30
CA THR A 89 5.64 -42.36 0.85
C THR A 89 6.88 -41.56 0.45
N TRP A 90 7.34 -41.71 -0.78
CA TRP A 90 8.49 -40.93 -1.28
C TRP A 90 8.42 -40.68 -2.78
N SER A 91 9.16 -39.68 -3.23
CA SER A 91 9.36 -39.37 -4.64
C SER A 91 10.74 -38.78 -4.87
N SER A 92 11.41 -39.27 -5.91
CA SER A 92 12.64 -38.77 -6.49
C SER A 92 12.61 -39.01 -8.01
N LYS A 93 13.57 -38.43 -8.75
CA LYS A 93 13.66 -38.66 -10.20
C LYS A 93 14.03 -40.11 -10.53
N ASN A 94 15.01 -40.64 -9.80
CA ASN A 94 15.57 -41.97 -9.93
C ASN A 94 16.24 -42.36 -8.61
N THR A 95 16.72 -43.60 -8.54
CA THR A 95 17.72 -44.02 -7.54
C THR A 95 19.09 -44.09 -8.19
N TRP A 96 20.14 -44.00 -7.38
CA TRP A 96 21.52 -44.25 -7.83
C TRP A 96 22.36 -44.88 -6.71
N ARG A 97 23.65 -45.13 -6.96
CA ARG A 97 24.54 -45.81 -6.01
C ARG A 97 25.97 -45.28 -6.00
N GLY A 98 26.64 -45.48 -4.87
CA GLY A 98 28.11 -45.37 -4.79
C GLY A 98 28.83 -46.55 -5.45
N GLY A 99 30.14 -46.42 -5.69
CA GLY A 99 30.96 -47.46 -6.35
C GLY A 99 31.33 -48.67 -5.48
N ASP A 100 31.35 -48.51 -4.16
CA ASP A 100 31.95 -49.51 -3.24
C ASP A 100 31.10 -50.75 -2.98
N THR A 101 31.72 -51.87 -2.60
CA THR A 101 31.02 -53.11 -2.21
C THR A 101 31.04 -53.22 -0.68
N PRO A 102 29.99 -52.76 0.02
CA PRO A 102 30.02 -52.66 1.47
C PRO A 102 29.91 -54.03 2.15
N SER A 103 30.56 -54.16 3.31
CA SER A 103 30.45 -55.31 4.22
C SER A 103 29.97 -54.93 5.62
N THR A 104 29.67 -53.65 5.85
CA THR A 104 29.13 -53.08 7.11
C THR A 104 27.71 -52.59 6.89
N GLY A 105 26.89 -52.54 7.95
CA GLY A 105 25.52 -52.03 7.85
C GLY A 105 25.46 -50.58 7.35
N ASP A 106 26.31 -49.70 7.87
CA ASP A 106 26.44 -48.31 7.38
C ASP A 106 26.79 -48.24 5.90
N GLY A 107 27.71 -49.08 5.45
CA GLY A 107 28.08 -49.16 4.05
C GLY A 107 26.92 -49.62 3.18
N GLN A 108 26.11 -50.57 3.66
CA GLN A 108 24.92 -51.05 2.97
C GLN A 108 23.83 -49.97 2.92
N MET A 109 23.58 -49.26 4.03
CA MET A 109 22.66 -48.12 4.11
C MET A 109 23.05 -47.01 3.13
N LEU A 110 24.33 -46.65 3.09
CA LEU A 110 24.82 -45.57 2.23
C LEU A 110 24.99 -46.02 0.77
N LYS A 111 24.86 -47.31 0.44
CA LYS A 111 25.16 -47.83 -0.89
C LYS A 111 24.27 -47.24 -1.98
N GLY A 112 22.96 -47.27 -1.77
CA GLY A 112 21.95 -46.76 -2.70
C GLY A 112 21.22 -45.56 -2.10
N TYR A 113 20.74 -44.66 -2.95
CA TYR A 113 20.06 -43.45 -2.52
C TYR A 113 19.04 -42.94 -3.54
N LEU A 114 18.09 -42.15 -3.04
CA LEU A 114 17.20 -41.32 -3.84
C LEU A 114 18.00 -40.17 -4.48
N ASP A 115 17.89 -40.01 -5.80
CA ASP A 115 18.60 -38.99 -6.57
C ASP A 115 17.79 -37.68 -6.68
N ASP A 116 18.48 -36.56 -6.51
CA ASP A 116 17.95 -35.21 -6.40
C ASP A 116 17.60 -34.56 -7.74
N GLY A 117 17.71 -35.25 -8.87
CA GLY A 117 17.46 -34.68 -10.21
C GLY A 117 16.24 -33.76 -10.33
N SER A 118 15.08 -34.15 -9.78
CA SER A 118 13.84 -33.35 -9.73
C SER A 118 13.48 -32.86 -8.32
N GLY A 119 14.41 -32.98 -7.37
CA GLY A 119 14.16 -32.86 -5.94
C GLY A 119 13.68 -34.18 -5.33
N ILE A 120 13.75 -34.24 -4.00
CA ILE A 120 13.32 -35.40 -3.22
C ILE A 120 12.21 -34.96 -2.27
N THR A 121 11.24 -35.83 -2.06
CA THR A 121 10.22 -35.69 -1.02
C THR A 121 10.01 -37.04 -0.35
N ILE A 122 10.08 -37.07 0.98
CA ILE A 122 9.77 -38.22 1.82
C ILE A 122 8.73 -37.74 2.83
N ASN A 123 7.60 -38.44 2.91
CA ASN A 123 6.56 -38.16 3.90
C ASN A 123 6.33 -39.39 4.75
N VAL A 124 6.46 -39.25 6.06
CA VAL A 124 6.10 -40.25 7.06
C VAL A 124 4.89 -39.74 7.84
N SER A 125 3.82 -40.51 7.89
CA SER A 125 2.59 -40.15 8.59
C SER A 125 2.34 -41.13 9.73
N GLY A 126 1.79 -40.65 10.85
CA GLY A 126 1.44 -41.49 12.00
C GLY A 126 2.63 -41.82 12.91
N VAL A 127 3.63 -40.94 12.99
CA VAL A 127 4.71 -41.07 13.99
C VAL A 127 4.11 -40.91 15.39
N ASP A 128 4.27 -41.94 16.22
CA ASP A 128 3.61 -42.05 17.52
C ASP A 128 4.55 -41.67 18.70
N PHE A 129 5.44 -40.72 18.46
CA PHE A 129 6.33 -40.13 19.46
C PHE A 129 5.86 -38.73 19.83
N LEU A 130 6.01 -38.35 21.10
CA LEU A 130 5.69 -36.99 21.53
C LEU A 130 6.71 -35.98 21.00
N THR A 131 8.00 -36.29 21.19
CA THR A 131 9.11 -35.59 20.56
C THR A 131 10.03 -36.62 19.92
N TYR A 132 10.58 -36.27 18.77
CA TYR A 132 11.55 -37.12 18.10
C TYR A 132 12.62 -36.30 17.38
N GLY A 133 13.77 -36.95 17.20
CA GLY A 133 14.84 -36.49 16.34
C GLY A 133 14.85 -37.26 15.02
N VAL A 134 15.39 -36.66 13.98
CA VAL A 134 15.49 -37.24 12.65
C VAL A 134 16.93 -37.21 12.19
N TYR A 135 17.52 -38.39 11.97
CA TYR A 135 18.80 -38.52 11.28
C TYR A 135 18.55 -38.70 9.78
N ILE A 136 19.25 -37.92 8.97
CA ILE A 136 19.15 -37.95 7.50
C ILE A 136 20.50 -38.35 6.95
N TYR A 137 20.58 -39.57 6.40
CA TYR A 137 21.78 -40.14 5.82
C TYR A 137 21.84 -39.82 4.33
N CYS A 138 22.93 -39.21 3.91
CA CYS A 138 23.15 -38.76 2.54
C CYS A 138 24.32 -39.53 1.92
N ASN A 139 24.19 -39.90 0.65
CA ASN A 139 25.33 -40.35 -0.14
C ASN A 139 25.18 -39.91 -1.58
N THR A 140 26.28 -39.84 -2.32
CA THR A 140 26.30 -39.55 -3.76
C THR A 140 27.50 -40.22 -4.44
N ASP A 141 27.42 -40.41 -5.75
CA ASP A 141 28.52 -40.87 -6.62
C ASP A 141 29.43 -39.73 -7.06
N THR A 142 29.06 -38.49 -6.74
CA THR A 142 29.87 -37.31 -7.01
C THR A 142 31.04 -37.24 -6.03
N ALA A 143 32.27 -37.15 -6.52
CA ALA A 143 33.46 -37.00 -5.70
C ALA A 143 33.76 -35.52 -5.39
N ASN A 144 34.30 -35.24 -4.20
CA ASN A 144 34.80 -33.92 -3.78
C ASN A 144 33.76 -32.76 -3.85
N GLY A 145 32.49 -33.03 -3.57
CA GLY A 145 31.41 -32.06 -3.46
C GLY A 145 30.81 -31.93 -2.06
N ASN A 146 29.69 -31.21 -1.98
CA ASN A 146 28.91 -30.97 -0.76
C ASN A 146 27.45 -31.42 -0.94
N PHE A 147 26.72 -31.59 0.15
CA PHE A 147 25.29 -31.82 0.16
C PHE A 147 24.50 -30.52 0.27
N SER A 148 23.30 -30.51 -0.30
CA SER A 148 22.38 -29.39 -0.16
C SER A 148 21.72 -29.46 1.21
N ALA A 149 21.27 -28.30 1.70
CA ALA A 149 20.39 -28.25 2.85
C ALA A 149 19.17 -29.18 2.67
N LYS A 150 18.64 -29.68 3.79
CA LYS A 150 17.49 -30.58 3.85
C LYS A 150 16.37 -29.86 4.59
N THR A 151 15.19 -29.82 4.00
CA THR A 151 14.03 -29.18 4.62
C THR A 151 13.22 -30.22 5.36
N VAL A 152 13.11 -30.07 6.68
CA VAL A 152 12.32 -30.93 7.56
C VAL A 152 11.14 -30.12 8.09
N ASN A 153 9.92 -30.58 7.84
CA ASN A 153 8.67 -29.92 8.26
C ASN A 153 8.64 -28.41 7.94
N GLY A 154 9.12 -28.06 6.74
CA GLY A 154 9.14 -26.67 6.24
C GLY A 154 10.36 -25.83 6.64
N VAL A 155 11.21 -26.31 7.55
CA VAL A 155 12.44 -25.62 7.97
C VAL A 155 13.66 -26.22 7.25
N SER A 156 14.42 -25.39 6.55
CA SER A 156 15.68 -25.80 5.89
C SER A 156 16.80 -25.91 6.92
N TYR A 157 17.54 -27.02 6.90
CA TYR A 157 18.66 -27.29 7.80
C TYR A 157 19.97 -27.55 7.04
N THR A 158 21.05 -27.07 7.64
CA THR A 158 22.44 -27.21 7.17
C THR A 158 23.37 -27.47 8.35
N TRP A 159 24.67 -27.65 8.11
CA TRP A 159 25.68 -27.83 9.15
C TRP A 159 26.56 -26.58 9.27
N ASN A 160 26.74 -26.04 10.48
CA ASN A 160 27.58 -24.86 10.70
C ASN A 160 29.05 -25.15 11.04
N GLY A 161 29.42 -26.44 11.12
CA GLY A 161 30.74 -26.90 11.56
C GLY A 161 30.71 -27.68 12.86
N THR A 162 29.73 -27.41 13.74
CA THR A 162 29.60 -28.07 15.06
C THR A 162 28.27 -28.77 15.26
N SER A 163 27.18 -28.26 14.67
CA SER A 163 25.84 -28.82 14.81
C SER A 163 24.97 -28.52 13.59
N THR A 164 23.86 -29.24 13.48
CA THR A 164 22.80 -28.91 12.53
C THR A 164 22.13 -27.60 12.96
N VAL A 165 21.92 -26.69 12.03
CA VAL A 165 21.26 -25.39 12.26
C VAL A 165 20.30 -25.06 11.12
N ALA A 166 19.32 -24.20 11.39
CA ALA A 166 18.46 -23.68 10.34
C ALA A 166 19.28 -22.86 9.33
N GLY A 167 19.12 -23.15 8.04
CA GLY A 167 19.84 -22.51 6.95
C GLY A 167 19.75 -23.29 5.65
N SER A 168 20.12 -22.62 4.55
CA SER A 168 20.06 -23.16 3.19
C SER A 168 21.44 -23.40 2.57
N ALA A 169 22.52 -23.19 3.34
CA ALA A 169 23.89 -23.36 2.86
C ALA A 169 24.20 -24.82 2.51
N ALA A 170 25.14 -25.03 1.57
CA ALA A 170 25.72 -26.34 1.32
C ALA A 170 26.54 -26.80 2.53
N TRP A 171 26.56 -28.11 2.78
CA TRP A 171 27.21 -28.71 3.95
C TRP A 171 27.84 -30.07 3.64
N GLY A 172 28.61 -30.59 4.59
CA GLY A 172 29.14 -31.93 4.51
C GLY A 172 30.23 -32.12 3.46
N ALA A 173 30.67 -33.36 3.31
CA ALA A 173 31.64 -33.76 2.31
C ALA A 173 31.22 -35.10 1.71
N THR A 174 31.19 -35.16 0.38
CA THR A 174 30.92 -36.39 -0.36
C THR A 174 32.17 -37.28 -0.41
N GLY A 175 32.01 -38.58 -0.65
CA GLY A 175 33.13 -39.52 -0.78
C GLY A 175 33.54 -40.20 0.53
N THR A 176 32.81 -39.93 1.61
CA THR A 176 32.87 -40.75 2.84
C THR A 176 31.93 -41.93 2.67
N PHE A 177 32.50 -43.09 2.37
CA PHE A 177 31.77 -44.35 2.17
C PHE A 177 31.98 -45.30 3.36
N GLY A 178 31.01 -46.18 3.59
CA GLY A 178 31.15 -47.27 4.57
C GLY A 178 30.85 -46.92 6.02
N GLN A 179 30.70 -45.63 6.37
CA GLN A 179 30.37 -45.16 7.71
C GLN A 179 29.50 -43.89 7.68
N ALA A 180 28.54 -43.80 8.60
CA ALA A 180 27.80 -42.57 8.88
C ALA A 180 28.60 -41.63 9.79
N VAL A 181 28.71 -40.36 9.41
CA VAL A 181 29.43 -39.33 10.16
C VAL A 181 28.61 -38.03 10.16
N GLU A 182 28.21 -37.59 11.34
CA GLU A 182 27.48 -36.35 11.53
C GLU A 182 28.26 -35.13 11.01
N GLY A 183 27.56 -34.22 10.35
CA GLY A 183 28.16 -33.04 9.71
C GLY A 183 28.95 -33.32 8.44
N THR A 184 29.21 -34.59 8.10
CA THR A 184 29.86 -35.00 6.86
C THR A 184 28.87 -35.55 5.84
N ASN A 185 28.13 -36.60 6.20
CA ASN A 185 27.14 -37.26 5.36
C ASN A 185 25.83 -37.54 6.10
N THR A 186 25.72 -37.07 7.35
CA THR A 186 24.53 -37.23 8.20
C THR A 186 24.16 -35.89 8.83
N LEU A 187 22.88 -35.51 8.77
CA LEU A 187 22.33 -34.43 9.60
C LEU A 187 21.44 -35.02 10.69
N TYR A 188 21.50 -34.43 11.89
CA TYR A 188 20.56 -34.69 12.97
C TYR A 188 19.65 -33.46 13.15
N VAL A 189 18.34 -33.64 13.02
CA VAL A 189 17.33 -32.60 13.24
C VAL A 189 16.50 -32.99 14.46
N GLU A 190 16.70 -32.31 15.57
CA GLU A 190 15.98 -32.56 16.83
C GLU A 190 14.65 -31.80 16.94
N GLY A 191 13.90 -32.08 18.00
CA GLY A 191 12.77 -31.27 18.43
C GLY A 191 11.52 -31.36 17.55
N GLN A 192 11.37 -32.42 16.77
CA GLN A 192 10.17 -32.63 15.97
C GLN A 192 9.03 -33.13 16.87
N THR A 193 7.83 -32.59 16.66
CA THR A 193 6.65 -32.91 17.48
C THR A 193 5.47 -33.39 16.66
N SER A 194 5.37 -33.01 15.38
CA SER A 194 4.24 -33.36 14.51
C SER A 194 4.20 -34.87 14.23
N PRO A 195 3.02 -35.52 14.22
CA PRO A 195 2.89 -36.92 13.83
C PRO A 195 3.13 -37.14 12.32
N ASN A 196 3.24 -36.06 11.55
CA ASN A 196 3.59 -36.09 10.13
C ASN A 196 4.98 -35.46 9.95
N LEU A 197 5.90 -36.22 9.39
CA LEU A 197 7.25 -35.81 9.06
C LEU A 197 7.37 -35.67 7.54
N SER A 198 7.72 -34.47 7.07
CA SER A 198 8.07 -34.23 5.66
C SER A 198 9.54 -33.83 5.55
N ILE A 199 10.29 -34.54 4.71
CA ILE A 199 11.69 -34.25 4.39
C ILE A 199 11.79 -33.98 2.90
N THR A 200 12.35 -32.84 2.52
CA THR A 200 12.59 -32.50 1.13
C THR A 200 14.03 -32.08 0.88
N ALA A 201 14.49 -32.30 -0.35
CA ALA A 201 15.76 -31.82 -0.85
C ALA A 201 15.56 -31.11 -2.20
N PRO A 202 16.27 -29.99 -2.44
CA PRO A 202 16.14 -29.22 -3.68
C PRO A 202 16.58 -30.01 -4.91
N SER A 203 16.07 -29.62 -6.08
CA SER A 203 16.40 -30.26 -7.35
C SER A 203 17.80 -29.91 -7.83
N ASN A 204 18.54 -30.90 -8.35
CA ASN A 204 19.78 -30.68 -9.10
C ASN A 204 19.77 -31.47 -10.43
N THR A 205 19.39 -30.79 -11.51
CA THR A 205 19.29 -31.41 -12.84
C THR A 205 20.64 -31.62 -13.54
N SER A 206 21.72 -31.00 -13.04
CA SER A 206 23.03 -31.01 -13.70
C SER A 206 23.90 -32.20 -13.31
N GLY A 207 23.56 -32.89 -12.21
CA GLY A 207 24.40 -33.94 -11.63
C GLY A 207 25.76 -33.45 -11.10
N SER A 208 25.99 -32.14 -11.08
CA SER A 208 27.23 -31.48 -10.68
C SER A 208 26.98 -30.46 -9.57
N GLY A 209 27.99 -30.14 -8.76
CA GLY A 209 27.84 -29.23 -7.62
C GLY A 209 27.18 -29.87 -6.40
N THR A 210 26.42 -29.09 -5.64
CA THR A 210 25.82 -29.50 -4.37
C THR A 210 24.69 -30.52 -4.57
N ARG A 211 24.74 -31.67 -3.89
CA ARG A 211 23.79 -32.80 -4.09
C ARG A 211 22.75 -32.93 -2.97
N GLY A 212 21.48 -33.11 -3.35
CA GLY A 212 20.34 -33.29 -2.45
C GLY A 212 20.06 -34.73 -2.04
N CYS A 213 20.85 -35.70 -2.51
CA CYS A 213 20.61 -37.14 -2.35
C CYS A 213 20.36 -37.60 -0.89
N ILE A 214 19.47 -38.59 -0.71
CA ILE A 214 19.13 -39.19 0.60
C ILE A 214 19.16 -40.71 0.47
N ALA A 215 19.96 -41.38 1.29
CA ALA A 215 20.11 -42.83 1.32
C ALA A 215 19.13 -43.49 2.28
N GLY A 216 18.97 -42.90 3.47
CA GLY A 216 18.07 -43.40 4.49
C GLY A 216 17.78 -42.35 5.55
N ILE A 217 16.83 -42.65 6.43
CA ILE A 217 16.50 -41.83 7.58
C ILE A 217 16.29 -42.70 8.82
N GLN A 218 16.53 -42.13 10.01
CA GLN A 218 16.08 -42.71 11.27
C GLN A 218 15.26 -41.69 12.05
N ILE A 219 14.11 -42.13 12.55
CA ILE A 219 13.19 -41.36 13.39
C ILE A 219 13.33 -41.91 14.81
N VAL A 220 13.83 -41.08 15.73
CA VAL A 220 14.28 -41.53 17.04
C VAL A 220 13.43 -40.88 18.11
N ASN A 221 12.78 -41.67 18.96
CA ASN A 221 12.07 -41.15 20.11
C ASN A 221 13.05 -40.40 21.02
N THR A 222 12.81 -39.11 21.27
CA THR A 222 13.65 -38.29 22.16
C THR A 222 12.96 -37.96 23.47
N TYR A 223 11.73 -38.45 23.66
CA TYR A 223 10.97 -38.19 24.85
C TYR A 223 11.29 -39.22 25.93
N GLU A 224 11.83 -38.76 27.07
CA GLU A 224 12.23 -39.62 28.19
C GLU A 224 11.09 -39.87 29.21
N GLY A 225 9.92 -39.27 29.00
CA GLY A 225 8.76 -39.41 29.88
C GLY A 225 7.86 -40.60 29.55
N VAL A 226 6.73 -40.70 30.26
CA VAL A 226 5.80 -41.84 30.13
C VAL A 226 4.60 -41.47 29.27
N LYS A 227 4.32 -42.31 28.26
CA LYS A 227 3.07 -42.29 27.50
C LYS A 227 1.99 -43.08 28.23
N ILE A 228 0.80 -42.51 28.37
CA ILE A 228 -0.38 -43.20 28.88
C ILE A 228 -1.43 -43.25 27.78
N SER A 229 -1.79 -44.46 27.38
CA SER A 229 -2.82 -44.68 26.36
C SER A 229 -4.14 -45.05 27.04
N ALA A 230 -5.19 -44.28 26.78
CA ALA A 230 -6.51 -44.47 27.37
C ALA A 230 -7.60 -44.49 26.30
N THR A 231 -8.57 -45.38 26.45
CA THR A 231 -9.83 -45.34 25.70
C THR A 231 -10.95 -45.00 26.67
N LEU A 232 -11.64 -43.89 26.43
CA LEU A 232 -12.79 -43.47 27.23
C LEU A 232 -14.09 -43.83 26.50
N ASP A 233 -15.09 -44.23 27.26
CA ASP A 233 -16.47 -44.34 26.79
C ASP A 233 -17.24 -43.09 27.23
N GLY A 234 -17.57 -42.21 26.29
CA GLY A 234 -18.30 -40.96 26.53
C GLY A 234 -19.74 -41.14 26.99
N SER A 235 -20.29 -42.36 26.92
CA SER A 235 -21.63 -42.67 27.46
C SER A 235 -21.63 -42.96 28.98
N SER A 236 -20.45 -43.13 29.58
CA SER A 236 -20.29 -43.29 31.03
C SER A 236 -20.11 -41.92 31.71
N SER A 237 -20.79 -41.71 32.84
CA SER A 237 -20.72 -40.45 33.60
C SER A 237 -19.35 -40.27 34.26
N GLU A 238 -18.80 -39.06 34.12
CA GLU A 238 -17.63 -38.43 34.76
C GLU A 238 -16.47 -39.37 35.14
N TRP A 239 -15.37 -39.26 34.40
CA TRP A 239 -14.12 -39.91 34.76
C TRP A 239 -13.39 -39.08 35.82
N THR A 240 -13.16 -39.67 36.99
CA THR A 240 -12.26 -39.09 38.00
C THR A 240 -10.82 -39.52 37.73
N SER A 241 -9.85 -38.76 38.24
CA SER A 241 -8.40 -39.02 38.08
C SER A 241 -7.98 -40.47 38.44
N SER A 242 -8.78 -41.16 39.25
CA SER A 242 -8.57 -42.56 39.68
C SER A 242 -8.68 -43.61 38.56
N GLN A 243 -9.37 -43.30 37.43
CA GLN A 243 -9.62 -44.28 36.35
C GLN A 243 -8.60 -44.21 35.20
N LEU A 244 -7.87 -43.08 35.05
CA LEU A 244 -6.72 -42.97 34.12
C LEU A 244 -5.42 -43.54 34.73
N GLY A 245 -5.53 -44.12 35.94
CA GLY A 245 -4.41 -44.44 36.81
C GLY A 245 -3.85 -43.18 37.45
N ASP A 246 -3.54 -43.24 38.75
CA ASP A 246 -2.85 -42.13 39.47
C ASP A 246 -1.55 -41.69 38.76
N ALA A 247 -1.02 -42.52 37.85
CA ALA A 247 0.16 -42.28 37.02
C ALA A 247 -0.02 -41.21 35.92
N ALA A 248 -1.24 -40.90 35.46
CA ALA A 248 -1.47 -39.88 34.40
C ALA A 248 -1.47 -38.44 34.92
N TRP A 249 -1.40 -38.28 36.23
CA TRP A 249 -1.73 -37.06 36.94
C TRP A 249 -0.78 -36.80 38.11
N THR A 250 0.42 -37.40 38.09
CA THR A 250 1.36 -37.29 39.19
C THR A 250 1.99 -35.91 39.24
N ASP A 251 1.96 -35.30 40.42
CA ASP A 251 2.85 -34.22 40.83
C ASP A 251 4.30 -34.73 40.82
N SER A 252 4.96 -34.79 39.65
CA SER A 252 6.41 -34.86 39.64
C SER A 252 6.95 -33.46 39.40
N ALA A 253 6.94 -32.66 40.47
CA ALA A 253 7.74 -31.44 40.53
C ALA A 253 9.25 -31.74 40.37
N ASP A 254 9.68 -33.01 40.46
CA ASP A 254 11.02 -33.50 40.18
C ASP A 254 10.98 -34.92 39.55
N GLY A 255 10.87 -35.03 38.21
CA GLY A 255 10.87 -36.32 37.48
C GLY A 255 10.55 -36.20 35.99
N ALA A 256 10.84 -37.25 35.20
CA ALA A 256 10.47 -37.33 33.78
C ALA A 256 8.95 -37.17 33.60
N GLY A 257 8.52 -36.32 32.66
CA GLY A 257 7.12 -35.94 32.51
C GLY A 257 6.20 -37.06 32.01
N THR A 258 4.89 -36.78 31.97
CA THR A 258 3.87 -37.73 31.50
C THR A 258 2.95 -37.08 30.49
N TYR A 259 2.50 -37.84 29.49
CA TYR A 259 1.49 -37.39 28.55
C TYR A 259 0.42 -38.44 28.29
N ALA A 260 -0.79 -37.97 27.95
CA ALA A 260 -1.93 -38.83 27.69
C ALA A 260 -2.28 -38.86 26.20
N SER A 261 -2.37 -40.06 25.64
CA SER A 261 -3.00 -40.34 24.34
C SER A 261 -4.39 -40.93 24.60
N ILE A 262 -5.41 -40.18 24.21
CA ILE A 262 -6.80 -40.44 24.57
C ILE A 262 -7.61 -40.72 23.31
N ASN A 263 -8.37 -41.80 23.32
CA ASN A 263 -9.40 -42.09 22.31
C ASN A 263 -10.77 -42.12 23.00
N VAL A 264 -11.68 -41.22 22.62
CA VAL A 264 -13.05 -41.23 23.14
C VAL A 264 -13.97 -41.98 22.16
N THR A 265 -14.68 -42.96 22.69
CA THR A 265 -15.66 -43.80 22.01
C THR A 265 -17.06 -43.50 22.52
N ASN A 266 -18.11 -43.77 21.73
CA ASN A 266 -19.52 -43.69 22.15
C ASN A 266 -19.99 -42.33 22.73
N GLY A 267 -19.67 -41.21 22.07
CA GLY A 267 -20.14 -39.86 22.45
C GLY A 267 -19.03 -38.94 23.00
N PRO A 268 -19.37 -37.75 23.51
CA PRO A 268 -18.38 -36.86 24.12
C PRO A 268 -17.96 -37.36 25.51
N GLY A 269 -16.66 -37.39 25.78
CA GLY A 269 -16.08 -37.72 27.07
C GLY A 269 -15.86 -36.48 27.93
N ALA A 270 -15.83 -36.67 29.25
CA ALA A 270 -15.54 -35.60 30.20
C ALA A 270 -14.54 -36.07 31.27
N LEU A 271 -13.64 -35.18 31.63
CA LEU A 271 -12.61 -35.36 32.64
C LEU A 271 -12.58 -34.12 33.55
N THR A 272 -12.80 -34.33 34.85
CA THR A 272 -12.89 -33.23 35.81
C THR A 272 -11.67 -33.22 36.72
N ILE A 273 -10.92 -32.11 36.70
CA ILE A 273 -9.89 -31.80 37.69
C ILE A 273 -10.60 -31.18 38.91
N ALA A 274 -10.42 -31.73 40.10
CA ALA A 274 -11.07 -31.17 41.29
C ALA A 274 -10.70 -29.69 41.50
N ASP A 275 -11.65 -28.89 42.01
CA ASP A 275 -11.43 -27.46 42.21
C ASP A 275 -10.27 -27.18 43.16
N GLY A 276 -9.41 -26.23 42.80
CA GLY A 276 -8.20 -25.88 43.56
C GLY A 276 -7.02 -26.82 43.33
N GLU A 277 -7.21 -27.97 42.68
CA GLU A 277 -6.13 -28.87 42.30
C GLU A 277 -5.44 -28.39 41.01
N THR A 278 -4.14 -28.65 40.92
CA THR A 278 -3.36 -28.44 39.70
C THR A 278 -2.87 -29.79 39.19
N ARG A 279 -2.90 -29.96 37.88
CA ARG A 279 -2.50 -31.18 37.21
C ARG A 279 -1.45 -30.91 36.16
N HIS A 280 -0.33 -31.60 36.28
CA HIS A 280 0.82 -31.43 35.40
C HIS A 280 0.82 -32.47 34.28
N THR A 281 1.04 -32.04 33.04
CA THR A 281 1.24 -32.94 31.91
C THR A 281 2.09 -32.30 30.82
N ASP A 282 2.85 -33.12 30.12
CA ASP A 282 3.64 -32.67 28.97
C ASP A 282 2.82 -32.59 27.68
N ALA A 283 1.74 -33.38 27.57
CA ALA A 283 0.81 -33.29 26.46
C ALA A 283 -0.52 -34.03 26.65
N ILE A 284 -1.53 -33.58 25.90
CA ILE A 284 -2.80 -34.28 25.69
C ILE A 284 -3.01 -34.49 24.18
N LEU A 285 -3.10 -35.74 23.76
CA LEU A 285 -3.29 -36.14 22.36
C LEU A 285 -4.66 -36.82 22.23
N LEU A 286 -5.64 -36.09 21.71
CA LEU A 286 -6.96 -36.62 21.40
C LEU A 286 -6.93 -37.27 20.03
N THR A 287 -6.94 -38.60 20.02
CA THR A 287 -6.82 -39.45 18.82
C THR A 287 -8.18 -39.84 18.21
N GLY A 288 -9.27 -39.65 18.96
CA GLY A 288 -10.63 -39.92 18.50
C GLY A 288 -11.70 -39.38 19.44
N GLY A 289 -12.89 -39.12 18.90
CA GLY A 289 -14.05 -38.57 19.62
C GLY A 289 -13.85 -37.14 20.13
N ASN A 290 -14.70 -36.70 21.05
CA ASN A 290 -14.63 -35.35 21.65
C ASN A 290 -14.36 -35.47 23.15
N LEU A 291 -13.51 -34.60 23.69
CA LEU A 291 -13.14 -34.60 25.11
C LEU A 291 -13.29 -33.20 25.71
N THR A 292 -13.92 -33.11 26.87
CA THR A 292 -13.94 -31.90 27.70
C THR A 292 -13.15 -32.12 28.98
N ILE A 293 -12.20 -31.22 29.27
CA ILE A 293 -11.46 -31.14 30.53
C ILE A 293 -11.96 -29.92 31.30
N SER A 294 -12.41 -30.08 32.54
CA SER A 294 -13.02 -29.01 33.34
C SER A 294 -12.52 -29.00 34.80
N GLY A 295 -12.91 -27.96 35.55
CA GLY A 295 -12.57 -27.82 36.98
C GLY A 295 -11.27 -27.04 37.19
N GLY A 296 -10.35 -27.55 38.03
CA GLY A 296 -9.11 -26.89 38.48
C GLY A 296 -8.11 -26.43 37.38
N THR A 297 -6.81 -26.57 37.64
CA THR A 297 -5.76 -26.09 36.72
C THR A 297 -5.11 -27.24 35.95
N LEU A 298 -4.98 -27.10 34.64
CA LEU A 298 -4.12 -27.92 33.80
C LEU A 298 -2.81 -27.14 33.53
N SER A 299 -1.70 -27.65 34.04
CA SER A 299 -0.37 -27.06 33.92
C SER A 299 0.43 -27.84 32.89
N LEU A 300 0.78 -27.19 31.79
CA LEU A 300 1.59 -27.76 30.72
C LEU A 300 3.08 -27.61 31.04
N SER A 301 3.78 -28.74 31.06
CA SER A 301 5.23 -28.84 31.24
C SER A 301 5.91 -29.39 29.97
N GLY A 302 7.24 -29.42 29.96
CA GLY A 302 8.00 -30.01 28.85
C GLY A 302 7.61 -29.39 27.49
N PRO A 303 7.25 -30.20 26.48
CA PRO A 303 6.76 -29.72 25.17
C PRO A 303 5.42 -28.98 25.21
N GLY A 304 4.58 -29.24 26.20
CA GLY A 304 3.26 -28.63 26.40
C GLY A 304 2.31 -28.75 25.21
N ILE A 305 2.14 -29.96 24.66
CA ILE A 305 1.37 -30.15 23.42
C ILE A 305 -0.11 -30.44 23.71
N LEU A 306 -1.01 -29.72 23.06
CA LEU A 306 -2.42 -30.08 22.96
C LEU A 306 -2.73 -30.40 21.50
N ARG A 307 -3.10 -31.67 21.23
CA ARG A 307 -3.35 -32.16 19.87
C ARG A 307 -4.74 -32.74 19.73
N ALA A 308 -5.46 -32.30 18.70
CA ALA A 308 -6.75 -32.86 18.31
C ALA A 308 -6.65 -33.47 16.90
N ALA A 309 -6.95 -34.77 16.76
CA ALA A 309 -7.02 -35.46 15.48
C ALA A 309 -8.21 -34.98 14.61
N GLU A 310 -8.26 -35.43 13.36
CA GLU A 310 -9.30 -35.05 12.40
C GLU A 310 -10.70 -35.39 12.93
N GLY A 311 -11.62 -34.42 12.83
CA GLY A 311 -13.00 -34.58 13.30
C GLY A 311 -13.16 -34.65 14.82
N THR A 312 -12.09 -34.38 15.58
CA THR A 312 -12.14 -34.35 17.06
C THR A 312 -12.15 -32.93 17.60
N THR A 313 -12.71 -32.77 18.80
CA THR A 313 -12.67 -31.51 19.55
C THR A 313 -12.16 -31.74 20.97
N LEU A 314 -11.09 -31.04 21.34
CA LEU A 314 -10.55 -30.99 22.70
C LEU A 314 -10.97 -29.68 23.35
N THR A 315 -11.91 -29.73 24.29
CA THR A 315 -12.38 -28.56 25.05
C THR A 315 -11.68 -28.51 26.39
N VAL A 316 -10.92 -27.44 26.64
CA VAL A 316 -10.26 -27.14 27.92
C VAL A 316 -11.02 -26.00 28.60
N SER A 317 -11.88 -26.36 29.55
CA SER A 317 -12.61 -25.42 30.42
C SER A 317 -11.91 -25.17 31.76
N SER A 318 -10.88 -25.97 32.08
CA SER A 318 -9.95 -25.72 33.19
C SER A 318 -9.09 -24.48 32.96
N SER A 319 -8.51 -23.93 34.04
CA SER A 319 -7.46 -22.91 33.90
C SER A 319 -6.23 -23.55 33.24
N LEU A 320 -5.69 -22.98 32.17
CA LEU A 320 -4.48 -23.49 31.51
C LEU A 320 -3.26 -22.63 31.85
N SER A 321 -2.15 -23.26 32.20
CA SER A 321 -0.87 -22.60 32.47
C SER A 321 0.33 -23.26 31.78
N GLY A 322 1.45 -22.55 31.67
CA GLY A 322 2.68 -23.03 31.04
C GLY A 322 2.79 -22.62 29.57
N THR A 323 3.61 -23.34 28.80
CA THR A 323 3.76 -23.11 27.35
C THR A 323 2.86 -24.09 26.60
N ALA A 324 2.01 -23.59 25.71
CA ALA A 324 1.10 -24.42 24.92
C ALA A 324 1.51 -24.47 23.44
N THR A 325 1.66 -25.68 22.90
CA THR A 325 1.82 -25.93 21.47
C THR A 325 0.57 -26.64 20.95
N LEU A 326 -0.22 -25.95 20.13
CA LEU A 326 -1.44 -26.51 19.54
C LEU A 326 -1.14 -27.17 18.19
N ASP A 327 -1.52 -28.43 18.04
CA ASP A 327 -1.26 -29.22 16.84
C ASP A 327 -2.47 -30.08 16.47
N GLY A 328 -2.41 -30.69 15.30
CA GLY A 328 -3.48 -31.52 14.75
C GLY A 328 -4.47 -30.72 13.92
N VAL A 329 -5.28 -31.47 13.17
CA VAL A 329 -6.27 -30.94 12.22
C VAL A 329 -7.65 -30.75 12.86
N GLY A 330 -7.86 -31.26 14.07
CA GLY A 330 -9.05 -31.00 14.88
C GLY A 330 -9.04 -29.62 15.51
N THR A 331 -10.00 -29.38 16.41
CA THR A 331 -10.16 -28.09 17.08
C THR A 331 -9.87 -28.20 18.57
N VAL A 332 -9.08 -27.26 19.09
CA VAL A 332 -8.95 -27.02 20.52
C VAL A 332 -9.86 -25.86 20.90
N ILE A 333 -10.68 -26.04 21.92
CA ILE A 333 -11.55 -24.98 22.47
C ILE A 333 -11.05 -24.65 23.88
N MET A 334 -10.85 -23.37 24.20
CA MET A 334 -10.53 -22.91 25.55
C MET A 334 -11.68 -22.03 26.07
N ASN A 335 -12.39 -22.48 27.11
CA ASN A 335 -13.58 -21.79 27.64
C ASN A 335 -13.33 -21.05 28.96
N GLY A 336 -12.14 -21.22 29.55
CA GLY A 336 -11.78 -20.62 30.83
C GLY A 336 -10.86 -19.40 30.70
N THR A 337 -10.35 -18.96 31.84
CA THR A 337 -9.25 -17.99 31.92
C THR A 337 -7.93 -18.75 31.99
N SER A 338 -7.00 -18.41 31.10
CA SER A 338 -5.69 -19.08 30.98
C SER A 338 -4.55 -18.06 31.01
N THR A 339 -3.45 -18.44 31.65
CA THR A 339 -2.21 -17.65 31.65
C THR A 339 -1.07 -18.49 31.12
N LEU A 340 -0.64 -18.20 29.89
CA LEU A 340 0.39 -18.95 29.19
C LEU A 340 1.71 -18.17 29.17
N THR A 341 2.82 -18.88 29.22
CA THR A 341 4.16 -18.30 28.99
C THR A 341 4.51 -18.25 27.50
N GLY A 342 3.88 -19.10 26.68
CA GLY A 342 3.98 -19.09 25.23
C GLY A 342 2.83 -19.85 24.58
N LEU A 343 2.47 -19.46 23.35
CA LEU A 343 1.47 -20.12 22.53
C LEU A 343 2.03 -20.32 21.12
N ALA A 344 2.16 -21.56 20.68
CA ALA A 344 2.75 -21.90 19.39
C ALA A 344 1.94 -22.97 18.64
N GLY A 345 2.33 -23.24 17.40
CA GLY A 345 1.80 -24.34 16.60
C GLY A 345 0.81 -23.90 15.52
N SER A 346 0.11 -24.87 14.94
CA SER A 346 -0.76 -24.71 13.77
C SER A 346 -2.18 -25.27 13.95
N GLY A 347 -2.45 -25.95 15.07
CA GLY A 347 -3.79 -26.45 15.40
C GLY A 347 -4.78 -25.31 15.60
N ALA A 348 -6.05 -25.51 15.20
CA ALA A 348 -7.09 -24.50 15.32
C ALA A 348 -7.48 -24.28 16.79
N LEU A 349 -7.60 -23.01 17.20
CA LEU A 349 -7.99 -22.58 18.53
C LEU A 349 -9.29 -21.79 18.48
N THR A 350 -10.25 -22.16 19.33
CA THR A 350 -11.44 -21.35 19.62
C THR A 350 -11.41 -20.93 21.08
N LEU A 351 -11.55 -19.64 21.36
CA LEU A 351 -11.88 -19.15 22.69
C LEU A 351 -13.40 -19.08 22.79
N GLY A 352 -13.97 -19.75 23.78
CA GLY A 352 -15.40 -19.66 24.07
C GLY A 352 -15.81 -18.27 24.56
N ASP A 353 -17.11 -18.06 24.72
CA ASP A 353 -17.62 -16.77 25.19
C ASP A 353 -17.11 -16.43 26.59
N ASN A 354 -16.65 -15.19 26.77
CA ASN A 354 -16.02 -14.66 27.99
C ASN A 354 -14.71 -15.36 28.41
N ALA A 355 -14.16 -16.24 27.58
CA ALA A 355 -12.86 -16.85 27.83
C ALA A 355 -11.74 -15.82 27.67
N SER A 356 -10.62 -16.01 28.37
CA SER A 356 -9.49 -15.10 28.25
C SER A 356 -8.17 -15.83 28.27
N ILE A 357 -7.23 -15.40 27.43
CA ILE A 357 -5.84 -15.87 27.44
C ILE A 357 -4.92 -14.67 27.66
N SER A 358 -4.01 -14.79 28.61
CA SER A 358 -2.88 -13.87 28.78
C SER A 358 -1.57 -14.58 28.46
N ILE A 359 -0.80 -14.09 27.49
CA ILE A 359 0.50 -14.64 27.08
C ILE A 359 1.60 -13.73 27.64
N THR A 360 2.34 -14.18 28.66
CA THR A 360 3.16 -13.31 29.51
C THR A 360 4.67 -13.58 29.53
N GLY A 361 5.13 -14.67 28.90
CA GLY A 361 6.55 -15.03 28.90
C GLY A 361 7.43 -14.18 27.97
N ASP A 362 8.67 -14.61 27.75
CA ASP A 362 9.64 -13.96 26.85
C ASP A 362 10.14 -14.88 25.73
N THR A 363 9.73 -16.15 25.75
CA THR A 363 10.19 -17.15 24.78
C THR A 363 9.59 -16.87 23.41
N ALA A 364 10.43 -16.86 22.38
CA ALA A 364 9.99 -16.72 21.00
C ALA A 364 9.02 -17.86 20.65
N SER A 365 7.80 -17.49 20.31
CA SER A 365 6.73 -18.45 19.99
C SER A 365 5.90 -17.92 18.83
N ARG A 366 5.54 -18.81 17.91
CA ARG A 366 4.81 -18.47 16.70
C ARG A 366 3.56 -19.33 16.60
N TYR A 367 2.41 -18.69 16.58
CA TYR A 367 1.12 -19.34 16.37
C TYR A 367 0.61 -19.04 14.96
N THR A 368 0.28 -20.11 14.22
CA THR A 368 -0.14 -20.08 12.81
C THR A 368 -1.50 -20.70 12.58
N GLY A 369 -2.08 -21.33 13.61
CA GLY A 369 -3.41 -21.93 13.53
C GLY A 369 -4.51 -20.87 13.41
N ALA A 370 -5.67 -21.29 12.90
CA ALA A 370 -6.85 -20.43 12.89
C ALA A 370 -7.28 -20.13 14.34
N LEU A 371 -7.52 -18.86 14.64
CA LEU A 371 -7.97 -18.36 15.94
C LEU A 371 -9.39 -17.83 15.83
N THR A 372 -10.30 -18.37 16.62
CA THR A 372 -11.67 -17.86 16.76
C THR A 372 -11.89 -17.32 18.16
N LEU A 373 -12.35 -16.07 18.27
CA LEU A 373 -12.71 -15.44 19.53
C LEU A 373 -14.24 -15.37 19.64
N GLY A 374 -14.80 -16.04 20.64
CA GLY A 374 -16.21 -15.95 21.02
C GLY A 374 -16.61 -14.56 21.53
N GLU A 375 -17.86 -14.44 21.97
CA GLU A 375 -18.38 -13.19 22.51
C GLU A 375 -17.66 -12.80 23.81
N ASN A 376 -17.17 -11.56 23.91
CA ASN A 376 -16.37 -11.03 25.02
C ASN A 376 -15.08 -11.81 25.32
N ALA A 377 -14.65 -12.69 24.40
CA ALA A 377 -13.37 -13.37 24.54
C ALA A 377 -12.22 -12.38 24.36
N SER A 378 -11.12 -12.57 25.10
CA SER A 378 -9.96 -11.69 25.01
C SER A 378 -8.64 -12.46 24.94
N LEU A 379 -7.70 -11.92 24.16
CA LEU A 379 -6.33 -12.41 24.10
C LEU A 379 -5.38 -11.24 24.34
N THR A 380 -4.64 -11.29 25.44
CA THR A 380 -3.62 -10.30 25.79
C THR A 380 -2.25 -10.88 25.50
N ALA A 381 -1.54 -10.32 24.51
CA ALA A 381 -0.18 -10.72 24.17
C ALA A 381 0.84 -9.77 24.81
N ALA A 382 1.23 -10.04 26.06
CA ALA A 382 2.29 -9.28 26.74
C ALA A 382 3.71 -9.78 26.42
N ASN A 383 3.85 -11.00 25.88
CA ASN A 383 5.12 -11.53 25.38
C ASN A 383 5.56 -10.79 24.11
N PRO A 384 6.67 -10.03 24.12
CA PRO A 384 7.13 -9.25 22.97
C PRO A 384 7.64 -10.09 21.80
N ASN A 385 7.96 -11.37 22.04
CA ASN A 385 8.50 -12.30 21.04
C ASN A 385 7.43 -13.28 20.55
N TRP A 386 6.17 -13.11 20.96
CA TRP A 386 5.06 -13.88 20.43
C TRP A 386 4.59 -13.29 19.09
N THR A 387 4.36 -14.15 18.10
CA THR A 387 3.86 -13.74 16.78
C THR A 387 2.66 -14.58 16.36
N PHE A 388 1.67 -13.92 15.77
CA PHE A 388 0.50 -14.55 15.19
C PHE A 388 0.50 -14.39 13.67
N ALA A 389 0.19 -15.45 12.95
CA ALA A 389 0.10 -15.43 11.48
C ALA A 389 -1.04 -16.29 10.93
N GLY A 390 -1.96 -16.73 11.79
CA GLY A 390 -3.12 -17.53 11.39
C GLY A 390 -4.26 -16.70 10.83
N ALA A 391 -5.37 -17.35 10.49
CA ALA A 391 -6.63 -16.66 10.19
C ALA A 391 -7.33 -16.30 11.50
N LEU A 392 -7.90 -15.09 11.59
CA LEU A 392 -8.56 -14.58 12.79
C LEU A 392 -10.06 -14.43 12.55
N THR A 393 -10.88 -14.98 13.44
CA THR A 393 -12.34 -14.79 13.46
C THR A 393 -12.74 -14.19 14.80
N ILE A 394 -13.52 -13.10 14.78
CA ILE A 394 -13.94 -12.39 16.00
C ILE A 394 -15.42 -12.03 15.89
N ALA A 395 -16.16 -12.15 16.99
CA ALA A 395 -17.48 -11.55 17.09
C ALA A 395 -17.37 -10.01 17.09
N ALA A 396 -18.02 -9.35 16.13
CA ALA A 396 -17.83 -7.93 15.81
C ALA A 396 -18.01 -6.96 17.01
N ALA A 397 -18.88 -7.29 17.97
CA ALA A 397 -19.14 -6.46 19.15
C ALA A 397 -17.91 -6.28 20.08
N ASN A 398 -16.85 -7.06 19.91
CA ASN A 398 -15.74 -7.16 20.87
C ASN A 398 -14.34 -6.88 20.29
N TYR A 399 -14.23 -6.30 19.09
CA TYR A 399 -12.91 -5.98 18.53
C TYR A 399 -12.35 -4.68 19.10
N ASN A 400 -11.26 -4.77 19.86
CA ASN A 400 -10.42 -3.62 20.21
C ASN A 400 -9.33 -3.46 19.15
N ALA A 401 -9.42 -2.41 18.35
CA ALA A 401 -8.54 -2.10 17.23
C ALA A 401 -7.07 -1.83 17.59
N ASN A 402 -6.70 -1.89 18.88
CA ASN A 402 -5.37 -1.55 19.38
C ASN A 402 -4.44 -2.75 19.60
N ASP A 403 -4.94 -3.97 19.37
CA ASP A 403 -4.16 -5.18 19.56
C ASP A 403 -3.22 -5.42 18.36
N SER A 404 -1.97 -4.98 18.51
CA SER A 404 -0.96 -4.99 17.44
C SER A 404 -0.71 -6.38 16.82
N TRP A 405 -0.87 -7.43 17.62
CA TRP A 405 -0.72 -8.83 17.20
C TRP A 405 -1.79 -9.25 16.18
N ALA A 406 -2.98 -8.64 16.20
CA ALA A 406 -4.05 -8.97 15.27
C ALA A 406 -3.75 -8.46 13.85
N HIS A 407 -2.95 -7.39 13.72
CA HIS A 407 -2.58 -6.84 12.41
C HIS A 407 -1.65 -7.73 11.59
N THR A 408 -1.03 -8.75 12.20
CA THR A 408 -0.19 -9.73 11.50
C THR A 408 -0.97 -10.98 11.08
N ALA A 409 -2.29 -11.01 11.31
CA ALA A 409 -3.17 -12.07 10.85
C ALA A 409 -3.12 -12.21 9.32
N SER A 410 -3.32 -13.44 8.83
CA SER A 410 -3.43 -13.71 7.39
C SER A 410 -4.76 -13.23 6.79
N SER A 411 -5.80 -13.15 7.61
CA SER A 411 -7.13 -12.63 7.29
C SER A 411 -7.92 -12.36 8.58
N LEU A 412 -8.91 -11.47 8.51
CA LEU A 412 -9.85 -11.18 9.59
C LEU A 412 -11.29 -11.43 9.14
N THR A 413 -12.04 -12.23 9.89
CA THR A 413 -13.49 -12.43 9.70
C THR A 413 -14.24 -11.91 10.90
N LEU A 414 -15.22 -11.04 10.66
CA LEU A 414 -16.07 -10.44 11.67
C LEU A 414 -17.48 -11.03 11.52
N THR A 415 -17.93 -11.78 12.52
CA THR A 415 -19.18 -12.59 12.44
C THR A 415 -20.36 -11.97 13.20
N GLY A 416 -20.12 -10.95 14.01
CA GLY A 416 -21.17 -10.28 14.79
C GLY A 416 -21.82 -9.13 14.02
N ALA A 417 -23.02 -8.74 14.45
CA ALA A 417 -23.63 -7.47 14.05
C ALA A 417 -23.00 -6.31 14.85
N GLY A 418 -22.79 -5.18 14.20
CA GLY A 418 -22.24 -3.95 14.80
C GLY A 418 -21.16 -3.32 13.94
N ASP A 419 -21.04 -2.00 14.02
CA ASP A 419 -20.01 -1.25 13.30
C ASP A 419 -18.64 -1.52 13.91
N VAL A 420 -17.66 -1.84 13.07
CA VAL A 420 -16.30 -2.17 13.52
C VAL A 420 -15.32 -1.14 12.97
N GLU A 421 -14.45 -0.64 13.83
CA GLU A 421 -13.28 0.15 13.42
C GLU A 421 -12.03 -0.75 13.42
N TYR A 422 -11.37 -0.85 12.28
CA TYR A 422 -10.09 -1.53 12.13
C TYR A 422 -8.98 -0.50 11.89
N THR A 423 -8.08 -0.38 12.86
CA THR A 423 -6.90 0.48 12.75
C THR A 423 -5.76 -0.30 12.10
N PHE A 424 -5.00 0.31 11.20
CA PHE A 424 -3.78 -0.31 10.68
C PHE A 424 -2.66 0.71 10.53
N GLU A 425 -1.42 0.26 10.77
CA GLU A 425 -0.24 1.12 10.78
C GLU A 425 0.41 1.25 9.40
N GLY A 426 0.26 0.28 8.49
CA GLY A 426 0.89 0.35 7.17
C GLY A 426 0.86 -0.97 6.43
N GLY A 427 1.59 -1.05 5.31
CA GLY A 427 1.61 -2.24 4.47
C GLY A 427 0.31 -2.41 3.67
N THR A 428 0.02 -3.64 3.26
CA THR A 428 -1.24 -3.96 2.55
C THR A 428 -2.28 -4.40 3.58
N LEU A 429 -3.48 -3.83 3.49
CA LEU A 429 -4.62 -4.21 4.32
C LEU A 429 -4.91 -5.71 4.12
N ILE A 430 -4.84 -6.48 5.21
CA ILE A 430 -5.18 -7.90 5.22
C ILE A 430 -6.62 -8.11 4.73
N PRO A 431 -7.00 -9.26 4.16
CA PRO A 431 -8.39 -9.57 3.84
C PRO A 431 -9.29 -9.42 5.08
N ILE A 432 -10.40 -8.68 4.97
CA ILE A 432 -11.37 -8.46 6.04
C ILE A 432 -12.73 -8.82 5.46
N THR A 433 -13.49 -9.67 6.15
CA THR A 433 -14.85 -10.02 5.75
C THR A 433 -15.82 -9.67 6.88
N HIS A 434 -16.84 -8.87 6.55
CA HIS A 434 -17.87 -8.45 7.49
C HIS A 434 -19.21 -8.41 6.75
N ALA A 435 -19.98 -9.49 6.83
CA ALA A 435 -21.11 -9.71 5.92
C ALA A 435 -22.35 -8.84 6.23
N ASP A 436 -22.51 -8.40 7.48
CA ASP A 436 -23.80 -7.90 7.99
C ASP A 436 -23.74 -6.52 8.65
N SER A 437 -22.63 -5.76 8.58
CA SER A 437 -22.52 -4.41 9.18
C SER A 437 -21.47 -3.53 8.49
N THR A 438 -21.30 -2.29 8.96
CA THR A 438 -20.37 -1.33 8.36
C THR A 438 -18.95 -1.53 8.90
N LEU A 439 -17.97 -1.51 8.00
CA LEU A 439 -16.55 -1.55 8.35
C LEU A 439 -15.95 -0.15 8.18
N THR A 440 -15.41 0.38 9.27
CA THR A 440 -14.56 1.57 9.29
C THR A 440 -13.09 1.13 9.29
N VAL A 441 -12.28 1.65 8.40
CA VAL A 441 -10.83 1.42 8.37
C VAL A 441 -10.10 2.72 8.67
N ARG A 442 -9.22 2.72 9.68
CA ARG A 442 -8.46 3.89 10.15
C ARG A 442 -6.95 3.71 9.97
N LYS A 443 -6.29 4.67 9.34
CA LYS A 443 -4.83 4.74 9.19
C LYS A 443 -4.24 5.80 10.12
N VAL A 444 -3.36 5.40 11.04
CA VAL A 444 -2.93 6.26 12.18
C VAL A 444 -1.45 6.65 12.22
N THR A 445 -0.60 6.10 11.35
CA THR A 445 0.85 6.43 11.34
C THR A 445 1.27 7.11 10.03
N ASP A 446 2.46 7.69 9.98
CA ASP A 446 2.97 8.39 8.79
C ASP A 446 3.34 7.48 7.60
N GLY A 447 3.40 6.16 7.81
CA GLY A 447 3.73 5.20 6.76
C GLY A 447 2.70 5.10 5.64
N THR A 448 3.03 4.38 4.57
CA THR A 448 2.08 4.07 3.50
C THR A 448 1.27 2.81 3.82
N GLY A 449 -0.05 2.94 3.75
CA GLY A 449 -1.02 1.85 3.71
C GLY A 449 -1.52 1.60 2.29
N THR A 450 -1.87 0.37 1.96
CA THR A 450 -2.42 -0.01 0.65
C THR A 450 -3.71 -0.80 0.81
N ILE A 451 -4.76 -0.40 0.11
CA ILE A 451 -6.02 -1.13 0.01
C ILE A 451 -6.12 -1.68 -1.42
N ASN A 452 -6.11 -2.99 -1.55
CA ASN A 452 -6.15 -3.71 -2.83
C ASN A 452 -7.61 -3.99 -3.28
N ALA A 453 -7.77 -4.56 -4.47
CA ALA A 453 -9.07 -4.68 -5.13
C ALA A 453 -10.07 -5.60 -4.41
N ASN A 454 -9.60 -6.55 -3.60
CA ASN A 454 -10.47 -7.44 -2.83
C ASN A 454 -11.26 -6.71 -1.74
N HIS A 455 -10.90 -5.47 -1.39
CA HIS A 455 -11.63 -4.65 -0.41
C HIS A 455 -12.51 -3.58 -1.06
N ALA A 456 -12.78 -3.70 -2.36
CA ALA A 456 -13.45 -2.65 -3.13
C ALA A 456 -14.85 -2.30 -2.60
N SER A 457 -15.55 -3.27 -2.00
CA SER A 457 -16.91 -3.13 -1.46
C SER A 457 -17.01 -3.25 0.05
N ASP A 458 -15.92 -3.64 0.71
CA ASP A 458 -16.00 -4.15 2.08
C ASP A 458 -15.88 -3.02 3.12
N ILE A 459 -15.41 -1.85 2.71
CA ILE A 459 -15.10 -0.72 3.59
C ILE A 459 -16.15 0.38 3.39
N ALA A 460 -16.99 0.61 4.39
CA ALA A 460 -17.98 1.68 4.36
C ALA A 460 -17.32 3.05 4.62
N HIS A 461 -16.43 3.12 5.62
CA HIS A 461 -15.80 4.37 6.02
C HIS A 461 -14.27 4.25 6.03
N LEU A 462 -13.58 5.17 5.36
CA LEU A 462 -12.12 5.25 5.38
C LEU A 462 -11.66 6.51 6.13
N ILE A 463 -10.83 6.36 7.16
CA ILE A 463 -10.26 7.46 7.91
C ILE A 463 -8.74 7.41 7.80
N ILE A 464 -8.12 8.53 7.41
CA ILE A 464 -6.67 8.67 7.26
C ILE A 464 -6.22 9.77 8.20
N ASP A 465 -5.83 9.42 9.43
CA ASP A 465 -5.35 10.38 10.42
C ASP A 465 -3.92 10.84 10.11
N ALA A 466 -3.09 9.95 9.57
CA ALA A 466 -1.70 10.23 9.20
C ALA A 466 -1.23 9.42 7.98
N GLY A 467 -0.18 9.91 7.32
CA GLY A 467 0.51 9.21 6.24
C GLY A 467 -0.26 9.16 4.92
N THR A 468 -0.09 8.05 4.18
CA THR A 468 -0.70 7.84 2.85
C THR A 468 -1.49 6.55 2.81
N VAL A 469 -2.68 6.57 2.21
CA VAL A 469 -3.40 5.37 1.77
C VAL A 469 -3.44 5.31 0.25
N ASN A 470 -2.93 4.21 -0.31
CA ASN A 470 -2.99 3.90 -1.74
C ASN A 470 -4.14 2.94 -2.02
N LEU A 471 -5.06 3.30 -2.90
CA LEU A 471 -5.93 2.33 -3.57
C LEU A 471 -5.16 1.78 -4.78
N SER A 472 -4.98 0.46 -4.88
CA SER A 472 -4.05 -0.15 -5.85
C SER A 472 -4.70 -1.10 -6.87
N GLY A 473 -5.98 -1.43 -6.73
CA GLY A 473 -6.71 -2.29 -7.65
C GLY A 473 -6.74 -1.74 -9.07
N SER A 474 -6.33 -2.53 -10.07
CA SER A 474 -6.47 -2.11 -11.47
C SER A 474 -7.90 -2.35 -11.95
N ASP A 475 -8.44 -1.41 -12.74
CA ASP A 475 -9.80 -1.39 -13.28
C ASP A 475 -10.86 -1.71 -12.19
N THR A 476 -10.67 -1.14 -11.00
CA THR A 476 -11.46 -1.43 -9.79
C THR A 476 -12.29 -0.23 -9.37
N ALA A 477 -13.58 -0.45 -9.09
CA ALA A 477 -14.46 0.54 -8.49
C ALA A 477 -14.53 0.35 -6.97
N TYR A 478 -13.95 1.26 -6.21
CA TYR A 478 -14.03 1.26 -4.76
C TYR A 478 -15.26 2.04 -4.31
N THR A 479 -16.12 1.44 -3.50
CA THR A 479 -17.32 2.08 -2.95
C THR A 479 -17.09 2.40 -1.48
N PHE A 480 -17.25 3.67 -1.12
CA PHE A 480 -17.25 4.14 0.26
C PHE A 480 -18.52 4.96 0.49
N GLU A 481 -19.03 4.95 1.71
CA GLU A 481 -20.01 5.94 2.17
C GLU A 481 -19.31 7.24 2.54
N SER A 482 -18.19 7.15 3.27
CA SER A 482 -17.41 8.33 3.64
C SER A 482 -15.90 8.09 3.65
N ILE A 483 -15.15 9.16 3.38
CA ILE A 483 -13.70 9.21 3.44
C ILE A 483 -13.29 10.45 4.23
N THR A 484 -12.48 10.30 5.27
CA THR A 484 -11.87 11.42 5.98
C THR A 484 -10.37 11.43 5.74
N ILE A 485 -9.86 12.48 5.12
CA ILE A 485 -8.42 12.72 4.92
C ILE A 485 -7.98 13.78 5.93
N GLY A 486 -7.26 13.32 6.95
CA GLY A 486 -6.73 14.10 8.05
C GLY A 486 -5.65 15.10 7.64
N GLN A 487 -5.15 15.84 8.62
CA GLN A 487 -4.18 16.91 8.38
C GLN A 487 -2.89 16.33 7.77
N ASN A 488 -2.37 16.97 6.71
CA ASN A 488 -1.16 16.53 5.98
C ASN A 488 -1.20 15.07 5.49
N SER A 489 -2.38 14.45 5.47
CA SER A 489 -2.55 13.06 5.05
C SER A 489 -2.93 12.98 3.59
N LYS A 490 -2.75 11.79 3.00
CA LYS A 490 -2.93 11.59 1.57
C LYS A 490 -3.79 10.36 1.27
N LEU A 491 -4.79 10.53 0.42
CA LEU A 491 -5.41 9.44 -0.33
C LEU A 491 -4.88 9.45 -1.75
N SER A 492 -4.35 8.33 -2.23
CA SER A 492 -3.83 8.17 -3.59
C SER A 492 -4.54 7.04 -4.33
N LEU A 493 -5.04 7.33 -5.53
CA LEU A 493 -5.56 6.36 -6.46
C LEU A 493 -4.41 5.92 -7.38
N ASN A 494 -3.71 4.87 -6.97
CA ASN A 494 -2.40 4.48 -7.49
C ASN A 494 -2.48 3.37 -8.57
N GLY A 495 -3.59 2.64 -8.67
CA GLY A 495 -3.85 1.64 -9.72
C GLY A 495 -4.43 2.22 -11.02
N VAL A 496 -4.16 1.56 -12.14
CA VAL A 496 -4.72 1.92 -13.47
C VAL A 496 -6.22 1.64 -13.49
N GLY A 497 -7.04 2.63 -13.82
CA GLY A 497 -8.49 2.44 -13.97
C GLY A 497 -9.30 2.43 -12.68
N ILE A 498 -8.77 3.03 -11.60
CA ILE A 498 -9.52 3.18 -10.36
C ILE A 498 -10.68 4.19 -10.51
N VAL A 499 -11.82 3.83 -9.93
CA VAL A 499 -13.05 4.64 -9.83
C VAL A 499 -13.50 4.69 -8.37
N LEU A 500 -14.06 5.82 -7.92
CA LEU A 500 -14.83 5.88 -6.67
C LEU A 500 -16.33 5.77 -6.98
N GLY A 501 -16.94 4.65 -6.58
CA GLY A 501 -18.36 4.37 -6.75
C GLY A 501 -19.22 4.88 -5.58
N GLY A 502 -20.54 5.00 -5.78
CA GLY A 502 -21.49 5.33 -4.71
C GLY A 502 -21.62 6.82 -4.33
N THR A 503 -20.78 7.70 -4.87
CA THR A 503 -20.70 9.13 -4.50
C THR A 503 -20.35 9.34 -3.01
N PRO A 504 -19.12 8.99 -2.58
CA PRO A 504 -18.71 9.12 -1.19
C PRO A 504 -18.70 10.58 -0.73
N ASP A 505 -18.98 10.79 0.55
CA ASP A 505 -18.73 12.05 1.25
C ASP A 505 -17.24 12.09 1.68
N ILE A 506 -16.46 13.00 1.09
CA ILE A 506 -15.03 13.14 1.36
C ILE A 506 -14.76 14.39 2.19
N LEU A 507 -14.31 14.23 3.43
CA LEU A 507 -13.86 15.32 4.28
C LEU A 507 -12.34 15.50 4.14
N MET A 508 -11.90 16.68 3.72
CA MET A 508 -10.49 17.03 3.55
C MET A 508 -10.07 18.10 4.56
N LYS A 509 -9.04 17.81 5.38
CA LYS A 509 -8.48 18.73 6.38
C LYS A 509 -7.29 19.53 5.82
N SER A 510 -6.80 20.50 6.58
CA SER A 510 -5.60 21.32 6.27
C SER A 510 -4.43 20.49 5.71
N GLY A 511 -3.87 20.90 4.57
CA GLY A 511 -2.69 20.25 3.98
C GLY A 511 -2.92 18.84 3.44
N SER A 512 -4.16 18.34 3.48
CA SER A 512 -4.49 17.03 2.91
C SER A 512 -4.33 17.01 1.39
N THR A 513 -4.02 15.83 0.86
CA THR A 513 -3.88 15.60 -0.58
C THR A 513 -4.81 14.48 -1.04
N PHE A 514 -5.60 14.78 -2.08
CA PHE A 514 -6.28 13.75 -2.86
C PHE A 514 -5.58 13.61 -4.21
N GLU A 515 -4.96 12.46 -4.44
CA GLU A 515 -4.13 12.21 -5.61
C GLU A 515 -4.75 11.17 -6.54
N MET A 516 -4.87 11.52 -7.82
CA MET A 516 -5.47 10.71 -8.87
C MET A 516 -4.40 10.36 -9.91
N LEU A 517 -3.52 9.37 -9.66
CA LEU A 517 -2.34 9.10 -10.51
C LEU A 517 -2.61 8.22 -11.73
N ASN A 518 -3.59 7.34 -11.66
CA ASN A 518 -3.81 6.32 -12.69
C ASN A 518 -5.30 6.08 -12.99
N CYS A 519 -6.18 7.05 -12.69
CA CYS A 519 -7.61 6.92 -12.96
C CYS A 519 -7.87 6.91 -14.48
N ARG A 520 -8.70 5.96 -14.95
CA ARG A 520 -9.08 5.82 -16.36
C ARG A 520 -10.53 6.29 -16.56
N ALA A 521 -10.78 7.06 -17.62
CA ALA A 521 -12.13 7.30 -18.13
C ALA A 521 -12.22 6.84 -19.59
N TYR A 522 -13.23 6.03 -19.93
CA TYR A 522 -13.58 5.72 -21.32
C TYR A 522 -14.75 6.63 -21.73
N GLY A 523 -14.59 7.42 -22.79
CA GLY A 523 -15.69 8.23 -23.33
C GLY A 523 -16.19 9.32 -22.36
N ALA A 524 -17.50 9.34 -22.09
CA ALA A 524 -18.19 10.35 -21.27
C ALA A 524 -18.32 9.97 -19.79
N ASP A 525 -17.74 8.85 -19.36
CA ASP A 525 -17.89 8.37 -17.98
C ASP A 525 -17.17 9.29 -16.98
N THR A 526 -17.79 9.51 -15.82
CA THR A 526 -17.25 10.27 -14.69
C THR A 526 -16.56 9.31 -13.73
N PRO A 527 -15.23 9.12 -13.78
CA PRO A 527 -14.57 8.09 -12.97
C PRO A 527 -14.54 8.43 -11.46
N ILE A 528 -14.83 9.67 -11.07
CA ILE A 528 -14.96 10.05 -9.67
C ILE A 528 -16.12 11.03 -9.52
N SER A 529 -17.19 10.60 -8.84
CA SER A 529 -18.24 11.47 -8.31
C SER A 529 -18.14 11.43 -6.80
N ALA A 530 -17.97 12.57 -6.14
CA ALA A 530 -17.85 12.64 -4.67
C ALA A 530 -18.37 13.97 -4.16
N ASN A 531 -18.87 13.99 -2.92
CA ASN A 531 -19.20 15.23 -2.23
C ASN A 531 -18.01 15.61 -1.35
N ILE A 532 -17.16 16.49 -1.85
CA ILE A 532 -15.93 16.89 -1.15
C ILE A 532 -16.23 18.09 -0.25
N THR A 533 -16.07 17.90 1.06
CA THR A 533 -16.06 19.00 2.03
C THR A 533 -14.63 19.36 2.38
N VAL A 534 -14.24 20.60 2.12
CA VAL A 534 -12.91 21.14 2.48
C VAL A 534 -13.04 21.95 3.77
N ASP A 535 -12.46 21.42 4.85
CA ASP A 535 -12.50 21.99 6.19
C ASP A 535 -11.07 22.38 6.62
N ALA A 536 -10.55 23.44 5.98
CA ALA A 536 -9.13 23.76 5.96
C ALA A 536 -8.86 25.28 5.92
N ALA A 537 -9.24 26.00 6.97
CA ALA A 537 -8.94 27.44 7.09
C ALA A 537 -7.43 27.71 6.99
N GLY A 538 -7.00 28.43 5.96
CA GLY A 538 -5.64 28.99 5.84
C GLY A 538 -4.50 28.03 5.48
N ALA A 539 -4.77 26.73 5.28
CA ALA A 539 -3.77 25.74 4.88
C ALA A 539 -4.33 24.90 3.73
N GLY A 540 -3.87 25.18 2.51
CA GLY A 540 -4.46 24.69 1.26
C GLY A 540 -4.63 23.17 1.18
N VAL A 541 -5.61 22.75 0.39
CA VAL A 541 -5.87 21.36 0.04
C VAL A 541 -5.40 21.12 -1.38
N THR A 542 -4.68 20.01 -1.59
CA THR A 542 -4.13 19.68 -2.91
C THR A 542 -4.93 18.59 -3.57
N ILE A 543 -5.49 18.88 -4.75
CA ILE A 543 -5.93 17.86 -5.70
C ILE A 543 -4.85 17.73 -6.77
N SER A 544 -4.20 16.58 -6.81
CA SER A 544 -3.13 16.28 -7.77
C SER A 544 -3.51 15.11 -8.65
N GLY A 545 -3.03 15.07 -9.89
CA GLY A 545 -3.29 13.91 -10.72
C GLY A 545 -2.50 13.81 -12.02
N SER A 546 -2.37 12.57 -12.46
CA SER A 546 -2.00 12.12 -13.80
C SER A 546 -3.12 11.19 -14.25
N LEU A 547 -3.80 11.46 -15.36
CA LEU A 547 -5.06 10.78 -15.66
C LEU A 547 -5.00 10.19 -17.07
N TYR A 548 -5.57 9.02 -17.32
CA TYR A 548 -5.54 8.37 -18.64
C TYR A 548 -6.92 8.48 -19.33
N GLY A 549 -6.94 9.04 -20.54
CA GLY A 549 -8.16 9.17 -21.36
C GLY A 549 -8.46 10.61 -21.82
N ASN A 550 -9.48 10.78 -22.66
CA ASN A 550 -9.84 12.07 -23.27
C ASN A 550 -10.72 12.97 -22.37
N ALA A 551 -11.21 12.48 -21.23
CA ALA A 551 -11.99 13.27 -20.28
C ALA A 551 -12.07 12.56 -18.92
N THR A 552 -11.12 12.80 -18.02
CA THR A 552 -11.31 12.38 -16.64
C THR A 552 -12.04 13.49 -15.88
N ASN A 553 -13.24 13.17 -15.39
CA ASN A 553 -14.12 14.10 -14.69
C ASN A 553 -14.07 13.85 -13.17
N LEU A 554 -13.78 14.89 -12.39
CA LEU A 554 -14.21 14.99 -11.00
C LEU A 554 -15.63 15.61 -11.01
N GLY A 555 -16.62 14.83 -10.57
CA GLY A 555 -18.03 15.23 -10.44
C GLY A 555 -18.47 15.35 -8.98
N GLY A 556 -19.77 15.58 -8.77
CA GLY A 556 -20.35 15.80 -7.44
C GLY A 556 -20.27 17.27 -7.00
N THR A 557 -19.92 17.51 -5.74
CA THR A 557 -19.82 18.87 -5.16
C THR A 557 -18.46 19.07 -4.49
N ILE A 558 -17.99 20.31 -4.43
CA ILE A 558 -16.85 20.73 -3.62
C ILE A 558 -17.30 21.93 -2.80
N THR A 559 -17.46 21.77 -1.50
CA THR A 559 -17.91 22.84 -0.60
C THR A 559 -16.89 23.06 0.50
N GLY A 560 -16.52 24.29 0.82
CA GLY A 560 -15.56 24.46 1.90
C GLY A 560 -14.95 25.85 2.03
N GLU A 561 -13.79 25.90 2.67
CA GLU A 561 -13.01 27.10 2.91
C GLU A 561 -11.52 26.88 2.62
N GLY A 562 -10.82 27.95 2.24
CA GLY A 562 -9.38 27.91 1.97
C GLY A 562 -9.02 27.93 0.48
N GLU A 563 -7.95 27.22 0.10
CA GLU A 563 -7.47 27.14 -1.28
C GLU A 563 -7.56 25.70 -1.79
N LEU A 564 -8.29 25.50 -2.89
CA LEU A 564 -8.22 24.30 -3.71
C LEU A 564 -7.08 24.44 -4.72
N LEU A 565 -5.98 23.73 -4.49
CA LEU A 565 -4.82 23.70 -5.37
C LEU A 565 -4.94 22.53 -6.37
N VAL A 566 -5.07 22.86 -7.66
CA VAL A 566 -5.02 21.90 -8.77
C VAL A 566 -3.61 21.91 -9.36
N THR A 567 -2.88 20.80 -9.18
CA THR A 567 -1.46 20.68 -9.57
C THR A 567 -1.17 19.40 -10.35
N ASN A 568 0.05 19.28 -10.86
CA ASN A 568 0.54 18.06 -11.50
C ASN A 568 0.79 16.93 -10.50
N GLY A 569 0.48 15.70 -10.92
CA GLY A 569 1.12 14.49 -10.39
C GLY A 569 2.50 14.25 -11.02
N SER A 570 3.16 13.18 -10.61
CA SER A 570 4.57 12.89 -10.98
C SER A 570 4.83 12.59 -12.46
N SER A 571 3.80 12.42 -13.33
CA SER A 571 4.04 11.90 -14.69
C SER A 571 3.02 12.22 -15.82
N GLY A 572 1.94 12.98 -15.59
CA GLY A 572 0.85 13.10 -16.58
C GLY A 572 0.74 14.42 -17.34
N SER A 573 0.55 14.36 -18.68
CA SER A 573 0.30 15.47 -19.62
C SER A 573 -1.14 15.52 -20.16
N ASN A 574 -2.10 14.87 -19.49
CA ASN A 574 -3.47 14.70 -19.99
C ASN A 574 -4.44 15.76 -19.43
N ASN A 575 -5.53 16.01 -20.17
CA ASN A 575 -6.58 16.97 -19.80
C ASN A 575 -7.35 16.49 -18.56
N PHE A 576 -7.72 17.43 -17.69
CA PHE A 576 -8.44 17.18 -16.44
C PHE A 576 -9.72 18.02 -16.40
N THR A 577 -10.88 17.42 -16.14
CA THR A 577 -12.16 18.15 -16.08
C THR A 577 -12.71 18.14 -14.66
N ILE A 578 -13.04 19.31 -14.13
CA ILE A 578 -13.81 19.46 -12.89
C ILE A 578 -15.24 19.88 -13.28
N SER A 579 -16.16 18.93 -13.19
CA SER A 579 -17.60 19.13 -13.40
C SER A 579 -18.35 19.40 -12.10
N SER A 580 -17.69 19.23 -10.95
CA SER A 580 -18.28 19.49 -9.65
C SER A 580 -18.74 20.94 -9.50
N VAL A 581 -19.83 21.14 -8.75
CA VAL A 581 -20.22 22.47 -8.27
C VAL A 581 -19.32 22.84 -7.10
N ILE A 582 -18.54 23.91 -7.26
CA ILE A 582 -17.65 24.46 -6.24
C ILE A 582 -18.33 25.65 -5.55
N SER A 583 -18.45 25.60 -4.23
CA SER A 583 -19.05 26.66 -3.42
C SER A 583 -18.30 26.93 -2.12
N ASP A 584 -18.55 28.09 -1.55
CA ASP A 584 -18.13 28.41 -0.18
C ASP A 584 -18.89 27.52 0.84
N LYS A 585 -18.30 27.33 2.01
CA LYS A 585 -18.94 26.67 3.16
C LYS A 585 -20.09 27.53 3.70
N ASP A 586 -19.83 28.81 3.86
CA ASP A 586 -20.80 29.86 4.18
C ASP A 586 -20.21 31.25 3.84
N ALA A 587 -20.94 32.32 4.12
CA ALA A 587 -20.53 33.68 3.78
C ALA A 587 -19.23 34.16 4.48
N SER A 588 -18.85 33.55 5.61
CA SER A 588 -17.62 33.88 6.35
C SER A 588 -16.44 33.00 5.94
N HIS A 589 -16.70 31.89 5.25
CA HIS A 589 -15.74 30.82 4.97
C HIS A 589 -15.63 30.60 3.46
N GLN A 590 -14.80 31.43 2.82
CA GLN A 590 -14.67 31.50 1.36
C GLN A 590 -13.69 30.44 0.82
N MET A 591 -14.01 29.91 -0.36
CA MET A 591 -13.17 29.02 -1.14
C MET A 591 -12.48 29.79 -2.28
N SER A 592 -11.18 29.55 -2.46
CA SER A 592 -10.39 30.02 -3.59
C SER A 592 -9.85 28.84 -4.39
N VAL A 593 -9.58 29.05 -5.67
CA VAL A 593 -9.04 28.01 -6.56
C VAL A 593 -7.72 28.46 -7.13
N LYS A 594 -6.72 27.58 -7.14
CA LYS A 594 -5.42 27.83 -7.77
C LYS A 594 -5.07 26.73 -8.76
N VAL A 595 -4.83 27.11 -10.00
CA VAL A 595 -4.39 26.21 -11.08
C VAL A 595 -2.89 26.40 -11.32
N ASN A 596 -2.13 25.37 -11.00
CA ASN A 596 -0.68 25.31 -11.21
C ASN A 596 -0.30 23.98 -11.89
N LYS A 597 -0.90 23.72 -13.06
CA LYS A 597 -0.72 22.48 -13.82
C LYS A 597 0.13 22.78 -15.06
N ASN A 598 1.24 22.07 -15.32
CA ASN A 598 2.05 22.33 -16.52
C ASN A 598 1.49 21.61 -17.75
N SER A 599 1.65 22.19 -18.95
CA SER A 599 1.45 21.58 -20.29
C SER A 599 0.10 20.90 -20.64
N SER A 600 -0.89 20.91 -19.75
CA SER A 600 -2.21 20.26 -19.94
C SER A 600 -3.38 21.24 -19.76
N VAL A 601 -4.56 20.90 -20.28
CA VAL A 601 -5.80 21.69 -20.09
C VAL A 601 -6.55 21.19 -18.86
N VAL A 602 -6.89 22.10 -17.95
CA VAL A 602 -7.89 21.90 -16.89
C VAL A 602 -9.21 22.51 -17.37
N VAL A 603 -10.28 21.74 -17.44
CA VAL A 603 -11.60 22.19 -17.89
C VAL A 603 -12.51 22.35 -16.68
N PHE A 604 -13.07 23.53 -16.45
CA PHE A 604 -14.09 23.79 -15.44
C PHE A 604 -15.46 23.87 -16.12
N SER A 605 -16.33 22.91 -15.85
CA SER A 605 -17.68 22.82 -16.44
C SER A 605 -18.81 23.03 -15.42
N GLY A 606 -18.51 22.95 -14.12
CA GLY A 606 -19.48 23.20 -13.04
C GLY A 606 -20.02 24.63 -13.02
N ASN A 607 -21.25 24.79 -12.53
CA ASN A 607 -21.83 26.11 -12.24
C ASN A 607 -21.43 26.55 -10.84
N ASN A 608 -20.31 27.25 -10.72
CA ASN A 608 -19.66 27.49 -9.45
C ASN A 608 -20.13 28.79 -8.78
N THR A 609 -20.09 28.84 -7.44
CA THR A 609 -20.57 29.98 -6.64
C THR A 609 -19.54 30.53 -5.64
N TYR A 610 -18.37 29.89 -5.52
CA TYR A 610 -17.31 30.32 -4.60
C TYR A 610 -16.87 31.78 -4.82
N THR A 611 -16.49 32.45 -3.74
CA THR A 611 -16.22 33.90 -3.73
C THR A 611 -14.76 34.27 -3.55
N GLY A 612 -13.90 33.36 -3.08
CA GLY A 612 -12.48 33.63 -2.81
C GLY A 612 -11.59 33.83 -4.04
N GLY A 613 -12.12 33.61 -5.25
CA GLY A 613 -11.45 33.89 -6.52
C GLY A 613 -10.65 32.74 -7.11
N THR A 614 -10.10 32.95 -8.31
CA THR A 614 -9.35 31.95 -9.08
C THR A 614 -7.98 32.49 -9.48
N THR A 615 -6.91 31.78 -9.17
CA THR A 615 -5.54 32.12 -9.60
C THR A 615 -5.02 31.10 -10.60
N ILE A 616 -4.53 31.55 -11.76
CA ILE A 616 -3.89 30.70 -12.78
C ILE A 616 -2.40 31.05 -12.80
N VAL A 617 -1.57 30.08 -12.45
CA VAL A 617 -0.10 30.25 -12.38
C VAL A 617 0.58 29.60 -13.58
N GLN A 618 0.12 28.42 -14.00
CA GLN A 618 0.66 27.66 -15.13
C GLN A 618 -0.45 26.81 -15.80
N GLY A 619 -0.21 26.40 -17.05
CA GLY A 619 -1.13 25.54 -17.81
C GLY A 619 -2.21 26.28 -18.55
N THR A 620 -3.25 25.57 -18.98
CA THR A 620 -4.47 26.16 -19.55
C THR A 620 -5.66 25.84 -18.67
N LEU A 621 -6.37 26.84 -18.16
CA LEU A 621 -7.70 26.68 -17.57
C LEU A 621 -8.75 27.02 -18.62
N GLN A 622 -9.56 26.06 -19.04
CA GLN A 622 -10.67 26.23 -19.95
C GLN A 622 -11.99 26.26 -19.19
N THR A 623 -12.90 27.19 -19.52
CA THR A 623 -14.24 27.22 -18.93
C THR A 623 -15.29 26.68 -19.89
N ASN A 624 -16.27 25.91 -19.40
CA ASN A 624 -17.42 25.43 -20.16
C ASN A 624 -18.76 25.96 -19.63
N SER A 625 -18.75 26.86 -18.64
CA SER A 625 -19.92 27.59 -18.15
C SER A 625 -19.58 29.07 -17.90
N ALA A 626 -20.56 29.97 -17.99
CA ALA A 626 -20.40 31.39 -17.69
C ALA A 626 -20.06 31.66 -16.21
N THR A 627 -20.45 30.75 -15.30
CA THR A 627 -20.16 30.81 -13.86
C THR A 627 -19.08 29.80 -13.45
N ALA A 628 -18.33 29.24 -14.40
CA ALA A 628 -17.31 28.23 -14.13
C ALA A 628 -16.21 28.72 -13.17
N LEU A 629 -15.95 30.02 -13.07
CA LEU A 629 -14.90 30.59 -12.22
C LEU A 629 -15.43 31.18 -10.90
N GLY A 630 -16.67 30.84 -10.53
CA GLY A 630 -17.32 31.37 -9.33
C GLY A 630 -17.66 32.86 -9.46
N GLN A 631 -17.79 33.53 -8.32
CA GLN A 631 -18.14 34.96 -8.22
C GLN A 631 -16.93 35.85 -7.88
N GLY A 632 -15.82 35.26 -7.42
CA GLY A 632 -14.60 35.97 -7.06
C GLY A 632 -13.82 36.51 -8.27
N SER A 633 -12.76 37.27 -8.01
CA SER A 633 -11.85 37.77 -9.06
C SER A 633 -11.00 36.64 -9.64
N VAL A 634 -10.54 36.81 -10.88
CA VAL A 634 -9.65 35.88 -11.57
C VAL A 634 -8.31 36.56 -11.77
N LEU A 635 -7.22 35.92 -11.33
CA LEU A 635 -5.87 36.42 -11.44
C LEU A 635 -5.03 35.48 -12.33
N VAL A 636 -4.64 35.97 -13.51
CA VAL A 636 -3.76 35.24 -14.44
C VAL A 636 -2.33 35.71 -14.17
N GLN A 637 -1.62 34.93 -13.35
CA GLN A 637 -0.23 35.13 -12.94
C GLN A 637 0.77 34.39 -13.84
N GLY A 638 0.27 33.48 -14.66
CA GLY A 638 0.96 32.77 -15.73
C GLY A 638 0.00 31.78 -16.39
N GLY A 639 0.45 31.03 -17.40
CA GLY A 639 -0.41 30.10 -18.13
C GLY A 639 -1.43 30.77 -19.05
N THR A 640 -2.57 30.12 -19.28
CA THR A 640 -3.63 30.54 -20.21
C THR A 640 -5.01 30.37 -19.58
N LEU A 641 -5.85 31.41 -19.65
CA LEU A 641 -7.30 31.31 -19.48
C LEU A 641 -7.96 31.19 -20.84
N ASN A 642 -8.61 30.07 -21.13
CA ASN A 642 -9.43 29.87 -22.32
C ASN A 642 -10.91 29.92 -21.93
N ALA A 643 -11.60 31.01 -22.23
CA ALA A 643 -13.00 31.16 -21.84
C ALA A 643 -13.96 30.30 -22.70
N ASN A 644 -13.48 29.65 -23.77
CA ASN A 644 -14.27 28.80 -24.66
C ASN A 644 -15.58 29.45 -25.15
N SER A 645 -15.50 30.72 -25.53
CA SER A 645 -16.60 31.59 -25.95
C SER A 645 -17.65 31.86 -24.86
N GLN A 646 -17.34 31.60 -23.59
CA GLN A 646 -18.21 31.95 -22.47
C GLN A 646 -18.07 33.43 -22.08
N ALA A 647 -19.20 34.03 -21.71
CA ALA A 647 -19.28 35.37 -21.15
C ALA A 647 -19.03 35.32 -19.64
N LEU A 648 -17.78 35.53 -19.22
CA LEU A 648 -17.37 35.50 -17.83
C LEU A 648 -17.66 36.84 -17.16
N ALA A 649 -18.43 36.85 -16.08
CA ALA A 649 -18.78 38.06 -15.33
C ALA A 649 -17.71 38.50 -14.31
N ASN A 650 -16.72 37.64 -14.05
CA ASN A 650 -15.67 37.87 -13.06
C ASN A 650 -14.84 39.12 -13.40
N ALA A 651 -14.34 39.82 -12.37
CA ALA A 651 -13.25 40.77 -12.57
C ALA A 651 -11.97 39.97 -12.88
N ILE A 652 -11.35 40.24 -14.02
CA ILE A 652 -10.15 39.51 -14.46
C ILE A 652 -8.94 40.44 -14.38
N THR A 653 -7.87 39.98 -13.74
CA THR A 653 -6.58 40.65 -13.68
C THR A 653 -5.55 39.82 -14.43
N LEU A 654 -4.98 40.37 -15.50
CA LEU A 654 -3.90 39.75 -16.26
C LEU A 654 -2.57 40.36 -15.82
N GLN A 655 -1.73 39.57 -15.13
CA GLN A 655 -0.36 39.95 -14.75
C GLN A 655 0.67 39.45 -15.76
N THR A 656 0.71 38.13 -15.96
CA THR A 656 1.49 37.47 -17.03
C THR A 656 0.69 36.28 -17.59
N GLY A 657 0.95 35.87 -18.83
CA GLY A 657 0.24 34.75 -19.48
C GLY A 657 -0.68 35.16 -20.62
N THR A 658 -1.70 34.35 -20.90
CA THR A 658 -2.59 34.50 -22.08
C THR A 658 -4.07 34.41 -21.70
N ILE A 659 -4.94 35.19 -22.36
CA ILE A 659 -6.40 35.02 -22.32
C ILE A 659 -6.89 34.72 -23.75
N GLN A 660 -7.79 33.76 -23.91
CA GLN A 660 -8.29 33.30 -25.22
C GLN A 660 -9.81 33.11 -25.23
N ASN A 661 -10.42 33.29 -26.41
CA ASN A 661 -11.80 32.94 -26.73
C ASN A 661 -12.85 33.48 -25.74
N LEU A 662 -12.83 34.76 -25.38
CA LEU A 662 -13.91 35.35 -24.57
C LEU A 662 -15.23 35.47 -25.38
N GLY A 663 -16.36 35.18 -24.73
CA GLY A 663 -17.70 35.33 -25.32
C GLY A 663 -18.18 36.78 -25.42
N SER A 664 -19.09 37.06 -26.37
CA SER A 664 -19.43 38.42 -26.82
C SER A 664 -20.58 39.14 -26.09
N ALA A 665 -21.22 38.55 -25.07
CA ALA A 665 -22.38 39.17 -24.42
C ALA A 665 -22.03 39.60 -22.99
N SER A 666 -21.67 40.89 -22.83
CA SER A 666 -21.02 41.53 -21.67
C SER A 666 -19.59 41.05 -21.43
N ALA A 667 -18.62 41.87 -21.85
CA ALA A 667 -17.22 41.71 -21.48
C ALA A 667 -17.08 41.65 -19.93
N PRO A 668 -15.98 41.10 -19.38
CA PRO A 668 -15.75 41.02 -17.93
C PRO A 668 -16.14 42.32 -17.23
N LYS A 669 -16.82 42.24 -16.07
CA LYS A 669 -17.37 43.40 -15.35
C LYS A 669 -16.33 44.53 -15.24
N ASP A 670 -15.08 44.15 -14.98
CA ASP A 670 -13.87 44.95 -15.14
C ASP A 670 -12.72 44.02 -15.59
N LEU A 671 -12.04 44.31 -16.71
CA LEU A 671 -10.75 43.66 -17.06
C LEU A 671 -9.62 44.65 -16.78
N THR A 672 -8.82 44.35 -15.76
CA THR A 672 -7.63 45.14 -15.41
C THR A 672 -6.40 44.41 -15.94
N VAL A 673 -5.65 45.05 -16.84
CA VAL A 673 -4.34 44.54 -17.26
C VAL A 673 -3.30 45.23 -16.39
N SER A 674 -2.61 44.46 -15.55
CA SER A 674 -1.55 44.95 -14.65
C SER A 674 -0.28 44.19 -14.98
N LEU A 675 0.40 44.64 -16.04
CA LEU A 675 1.54 43.92 -16.57
C LEU A 675 2.70 43.95 -15.55
N THR A 676 3.35 42.80 -15.37
CA THR A 676 4.69 42.68 -14.78
C THR A 676 5.67 42.01 -15.78
N GLY A 677 5.20 41.70 -17.00
CA GLY A 677 5.92 41.09 -18.13
C GLY A 677 5.10 41.17 -19.44
N ASN A 678 5.36 40.30 -20.42
CA ASN A 678 4.57 40.22 -21.66
C ASN A 678 3.25 39.47 -21.42
N ALA A 679 2.15 39.95 -22.00
CA ALA A 679 0.85 39.30 -21.93
C ALA A 679 0.14 39.31 -23.29
N ALA A 680 -0.68 38.30 -23.55
CA ALA A 680 -1.38 38.15 -24.82
C ALA A 680 -2.90 37.94 -24.64
N ILE A 681 -3.69 38.55 -25.53
CA ILE A 681 -5.13 38.31 -25.66
C ILE A 681 -5.41 37.90 -27.11
N ASN A 682 -6.11 36.78 -27.33
CA ASN A 682 -6.34 36.20 -28.65
C ASN A 682 -7.81 35.81 -28.88
N ASN A 683 -8.30 35.96 -30.12
CA ASN A 683 -9.65 35.65 -30.59
C ASN A 683 -10.76 36.08 -29.62
N SER A 684 -10.70 37.31 -29.10
CA SER A 684 -11.58 37.77 -28.02
C SER A 684 -12.16 39.15 -28.29
N THR A 685 -13.37 39.43 -27.80
CA THR A 685 -13.85 40.81 -27.65
C THR A 685 -13.64 41.27 -26.21
N VAL A 686 -12.91 42.37 -26.02
CA VAL A 686 -12.45 42.83 -24.71
C VAL A 686 -12.79 44.30 -24.51
N ILE A 687 -13.29 44.68 -23.33
CA ILE A 687 -13.48 46.07 -22.92
C ILE A 687 -12.51 46.34 -21.77
N LEU A 688 -11.59 47.29 -21.98
CA LEU A 688 -10.59 47.72 -21.00
C LEU A 688 -11.07 49.04 -20.39
N GLY A 689 -11.59 48.98 -19.17
CA GLY A 689 -12.05 50.13 -18.39
C GLY A 689 -11.01 50.56 -17.35
N ASN A 690 -10.90 51.86 -17.09
CA ASN A 690 -9.98 52.39 -16.08
C ASN A 690 -10.57 52.35 -14.67
N ALA A 691 -9.84 51.76 -13.71
CA ALA A 691 -9.99 52.06 -12.29
C ALA A 691 -9.06 53.25 -11.98
N SER A 692 -9.62 54.40 -11.58
CA SER A 692 -8.91 55.68 -11.53
C SER A 692 -7.49 55.62 -10.92
N GLY A 693 -6.46 55.88 -11.73
CA GLY A 693 -5.14 56.31 -11.26
C GLY A 693 -3.94 55.38 -11.49
N ALA A 694 -4.10 54.19 -12.09
CA ALA A 694 -2.96 53.31 -12.43
C ALA A 694 -2.78 53.16 -13.96
N PRO A 695 -1.56 53.27 -14.51
CA PRO A 695 -1.32 53.02 -15.93
C PRO A 695 -1.55 51.53 -16.27
N MET A 696 -2.30 51.24 -17.33
CA MET A 696 -2.61 49.86 -17.75
C MET A 696 -1.40 49.13 -18.36
N ILE A 697 -0.42 49.89 -18.87
CA ILE A 697 0.85 49.40 -19.43
C ILE A 697 1.93 50.39 -19.00
N SER A 698 3.05 49.89 -18.48
CA SER A 698 4.22 50.70 -18.09
C SER A 698 5.44 50.37 -18.95
N THR A 699 6.49 51.19 -18.86
CA THR A 699 7.69 51.12 -19.71
C THR A 699 8.37 49.74 -19.67
N GLY A 700 8.58 49.13 -20.84
CA GLY A 700 9.24 47.82 -21.01
C GLY A 700 8.32 46.60 -21.12
N GLN A 701 7.00 46.80 -21.21
CA GLN A 701 5.98 45.73 -21.26
C GLN A 701 5.23 45.73 -22.60
N VAL A 702 4.88 44.54 -23.10
CA VAL A 702 4.15 44.37 -24.39
C VAL A 702 2.81 43.67 -24.13
N LEU A 703 1.71 44.31 -24.54
CA LEU A 703 0.38 43.70 -24.65
C LEU A 703 0.15 43.29 -26.10
N THR A 704 0.12 41.99 -26.38
CA THR A 704 -0.11 41.47 -27.73
C THR A 704 -1.59 41.17 -27.93
N LEU A 705 -2.21 41.75 -28.96
CA LEU A 705 -3.57 41.44 -29.40
C LEU A 705 -3.48 40.71 -30.74
N SER A 706 -4.02 39.49 -30.83
CA SER A 706 -3.83 38.66 -32.03
C SER A 706 -5.09 37.90 -32.46
N GLY A 707 -5.16 37.52 -33.74
CA GLY A 707 -6.33 36.81 -34.29
C GLY A 707 -7.52 37.74 -34.58
N THR A 708 -8.76 37.25 -34.44
CA THR A 708 -9.98 38.08 -34.55
C THR A 708 -10.29 38.73 -33.19
N THR A 709 -9.38 39.57 -32.69
CA THR A 709 -9.53 40.22 -31.38
C THR A 709 -9.97 41.67 -31.53
N SER A 710 -11.04 42.06 -30.84
CA SER A 710 -11.48 43.47 -30.78
C SER A 710 -11.36 43.99 -29.35
N ALA A 711 -10.53 45.00 -29.11
CA ALA A 711 -10.41 45.65 -27.82
C ALA A 711 -11.09 47.03 -27.86
N THR A 712 -11.89 47.36 -26.85
CA THR A 712 -12.47 48.69 -26.65
C THR A 712 -11.85 49.32 -25.41
N LEU A 713 -11.13 50.42 -25.57
CA LEU A 713 -10.56 51.18 -24.45
C LEU A 713 -11.56 52.25 -24.01
N ASN A 714 -11.91 52.26 -22.72
CA ASN A 714 -12.84 53.21 -22.12
C ASN A 714 -12.17 54.01 -20.99
N ASN A 715 -11.99 55.32 -21.19
CA ASN A 715 -11.33 56.26 -20.28
C ASN A 715 -9.92 55.83 -19.83
N ALA A 716 -9.11 55.34 -20.77
CA ALA A 716 -7.82 54.71 -20.54
C ALA A 716 -6.62 55.68 -20.42
N THR A 717 -5.62 55.31 -19.59
CA THR A 717 -4.32 56.00 -19.50
C THR A 717 -3.17 55.08 -19.91
N LEU A 718 -2.34 55.51 -20.87
CA LEU A 718 -1.10 54.85 -21.29
C LEU A 718 0.09 55.76 -20.95
N ASN A 719 1.08 55.25 -20.19
CA ASN A 719 2.23 56.03 -19.73
C ASN A 719 3.50 55.58 -20.45
N LEU A 720 4.15 56.49 -21.20
CA LEU A 720 5.25 56.20 -22.12
C LEU A 720 6.47 57.04 -21.72
N SER A 721 7.44 56.44 -21.00
CA SER A 721 8.62 57.17 -20.50
C SER A 721 9.95 56.86 -21.21
N SER A 722 9.99 55.96 -22.20
CA SER A 722 11.14 55.82 -23.12
C SER A 722 10.75 55.09 -24.41
N PHE A 723 11.39 55.44 -25.54
CA PHE A 723 11.32 54.65 -26.78
C PHE A 723 12.20 53.40 -26.64
N ASN A 724 11.67 52.40 -25.94
CA ASN A 724 11.94 50.99 -26.21
C ASN A 724 10.61 50.25 -26.04
N THR A 725 9.83 50.22 -27.12
CA THR A 725 8.70 49.29 -27.38
C THR A 725 7.62 49.16 -26.28
N ALA A 726 6.89 50.23 -25.95
CA ALA A 726 5.53 50.07 -25.44
C ALA A 726 4.59 49.90 -26.64
N LEU A 727 4.58 48.69 -27.20
CA LEU A 727 3.82 48.32 -28.38
C LEU A 727 2.57 47.57 -27.92
N ILE A 728 1.37 48.12 -28.15
CA ILE A 728 0.21 47.25 -28.33
C ILE A 728 0.47 46.56 -29.67
N ASP A 729 1.00 45.35 -29.63
CA ASP A 729 1.33 44.60 -30.84
C ASP A 729 0.04 43.96 -31.39
N MET A 730 -0.52 44.60 -32.41
CA MET A 730 -1.74 44.14 -33.07
C MET A 730 -1.39 43.25 -34.27
N GLN A 731 -1.71 41.97 -34.16
CA GLN A 731 -1.43 40.98 -35.19
C GLN A 731 -2.74 40.42 -35.78
N GLY A 732 -2.75 40.07 -37.07
CA GLY A 732 -3.92 39.50 -37.75
C GLY A 732 -5.05 40.52 -38.02
N THR A 733 -6.32 40.09 -37.93
CA THR A 733 -7.51 40.95 -38.17
C THR A 733 -8.00 41.64 -36.90
N SER A 734 -7.08 41.98 -35.97
CA SER A 734 -7.44 42.59 -34.69
C SER A 734 -7.86 44.05 -34.86
N THR A 735 -8.80 44.54 -34.04
CA THR A 735 -9.30 45.93 -34.06
C THR A 735 -9.20 46.58 -32.69
N LEU A 736 -8.83 47.86 -32.63
CA LEU A 736 -8.77 48.68 -31.40
C LEU A 736 -9.77 49.83 -31.52
N ASN A 737 -10.82 49.80 -30.72
CA ASN A 737 -11.83 50.84 -30.64
C ASN A 737 -11.57 51.74 -29.42
N LEU A 738 -11.54 53.05 -29.62
CA LEU A 738 -11.34 54.04 -28.56
C LEU A 738 -12.67 54.75 -28.30
N THR A 739 -13.19 54.65 -27.08
CA THR A 739 -14.47 55.29 -26.68
C THR A 739 -14.29 55.98 -25.33
N GLY A 740 -14.50 57.30 -25.24
CA GLY A 740 -14.38 58.03 -23.95
C GLY A 740 -13.03 58.74 -23.68
N GLY A 741 -12.14 58.81 -24.67
CA GLY A 741 -10.86 59.51 -24.58
C GLY A 741 -9.68 58.60 -24.16
N LEU A 742 -8.49 58.92 -24.68
CA LEU A 742 -7.21 58.26 -24.37
C LEU A 742 -6.23 59.30 -23.84
N THR A 743 -5.72 59.11 -22.62
CA THR A 743 -4.67 59.96 -22.07
C THR A 743 -3.31 59.31 -22.33
N LEU A 744 -2.50 59.95 -23.18
CA LEU A 744 -1.10 59.60 -23.42
C LEU A 744 -0.22 60.47 -22.51
N ASN A 745 0.44 59.87 -21.53
CA ASN A 745 1.39 60.59 -20.69
C ASN A 745 2.80 60.36 -21.24
N LEU A 746 3.38 61.39 -21.85
CA LEU A 746 4.71 61.37 -22.48
C LEU A 746 5.73 62.02 -21.54
N ASP A 747 6.89 61.40 -21.35
CA ASP A 747 8.05 62.05 -20.73
C ASP A 747 8.58 63.18 -21.66
N SER A 748 9.13 64.25 -21.07
CA SER A 748 9.67 65.44 -21.74
C SER A 748 10.80 65.17 -22.76
N ALA A 749 11.32 63.95 -22.84
CA ALA A 749 12.31 63.49 -23.82
C ALA A 749 11.73 62.72 -25.04
N LEU A 750 10.41 62.51 -25.14
CA LEU A 750 9.81 61.74 -26.24
C LEU A 750 9.30 62.63 -27.38
N ALA A 751 9.77 62.35 -28.60
CA ALA A 751 9.19 62.85 -29.85
C ALA A 751 8.39 61.72 -30.52
N LEU A 752 7.12 61.97 -30.88
CA LEU A 752 6.27 61.03 -31.62
C LEU A 752 6.78 60.86 -33.06
N ASP A 753 7.53 59.78 -33.33
CA ASP A 753 7.93 59.41 -34.70
C ASP A 753 6.83 58.60 -35.38
N LEU A 754 6.11 59.23 -36.31
CA LEU A 754 4.98 58.65 -37.06
C LEU A 754 5.40 58.01 -38.39
N THR A 755 6.70 57.91 -38.69
CA THR A 755 7.18 57.44 -40.01
C THR A 755 6.87 55.97 -40.32
N SER A 756 6.34 55.19 -39.36
CA SER A 756 6.04 53.76 -39.51
C SER A 756 4.61 53.34 -39.12
N LEU A 757 3.72 54.28 -38.80
CA LEU A 757 2.35 54.01 -38.35
C LEU A 757 1.32 54.58 -39.34
N THR A 758 0.63 53.72 -40.10
CA THR A 758 -0.62 54.10 -40.78
C THR A 758 -1.74 54.17 -39.74
N ILE A 759 -1.99 55.37 -39.22
CA ILE A 759 -3.17 55.68 -38.39
C ILE A 759 -4.16 56.40 -39.32
N ASP A 760 -5.22 55.72 -39.73
CA ASP A 760 -6.21 56.28 -40.68
C ASP A 760 -7.07 57.41 -40.08
N LEU A 761 -7.21 57.50 -38.75
CA LEU A 761 -7.95 58.60 -38.09
C LEU A 761 -7.66 58.69 -36.58
N ILE A 762 -7.11 59.81 -36.11
CA ILE A 762 -7.13 60.18 -34.69
C ILE A 762 -8.39 61.02 -34.45
N THR A 763 -9.41 60.46 -33.79
CA THR A 763 -10.57 61.23 -33.31
C THR A 763 -10.34 61.61 -31.85
N VAL A 764 -10.06 62.87 -31.59
CA VAL A 764 -9.91 63.42 -30.23
C VAL A 764 -11.31 63.81 -29.73
N GLY A 765 -11.83 63.08 -28.75
CA GLY A 765 -13.15 63.38 -28.16
C GLY A 765 -13.14 64.66 -27.31
N GLU A 766 -14.32 65.26 -27.10
CA GLU A 766 -14.48 66.40 -26.19
C GLU A 766 -13.96 66.03 -24.78
N GLY A 767 -13.04 66.84 -24.24
CA GLY A 767 -12.44 66.64 -22.91
C GLY A 767 -11.03 66.06 -22.87
N THR A 768 -10.40 65.81 -24.03
CA THR A 768 -9.01 65.31 -24.10
C THR A 768 -8.00 66.45 -23.90
N SER A 769 -7.11 66.37 -22.90
CA SER A 769 -6.01 67.32 -22.72
C SER A 769 -4.68 66.68 -23.13
N LEU A 770 -4.03 67.24 -24.14
CA LEU A 770 -2.63 66.93 -24.48
C LEU A 770 -1.75 67.81 -23.59
N ALA A 771 -0.94 67.20 -22.73
CA ALA A 771 0.04 67.93 -21.94
C ALA A 771 1.28 68.17 -22.79
N ASP A 772 1.65 69.45 -22.90
CA ASP A 772 2.84 70.00 -23.57
C ASP A 772 2.90 70.03 -25.11
N ASN A 773 3.79 70.91 -25.56
CA ASN A 773 3.92 71.52 -26.88
C ASN A 773 4.26 70.48 -27.98
N ILE A 774 3.24 69.87 -28.57
CA ILE A 774 3.39 69.00 -29.74
C ILE A 774 3.84 69.85 -30.94
N ASP A 775 4.92 69.45 -31.58
CA ASP A 775 5.37 70.03 -32.85
C ASP A 775 4.47 69.55 -34.00
N TRP A 776 3.38 70.27 -34.21
CA TRP A 776 2.36 69.98 -35.24
C TRP A 776 2.92 70.02 -36.67
N ASP A 777 4.09 70.62 -36.92
CA ASP A 777 4.71 70.65 -38.25
C ASP A 777 5.16 69.26 -38.72
N SER A 778 5.37 68.32 -37.80
CA SER A 778 5.76 66.93 -38.09
C SER A 778 4.57 66.01 -38.42
N LEU A 779 3.34 66.41 -38.08
CA LEU A 779 2.12 65.61 -38.26
C LEU A 779 1.56 65.68 -39.70
N LEU A 780 1.97 66.69 -40.48
CA LEU A 780 1.43 66.97 -41.80
C LEU A 780 2.37 66.46 -42.93
N THR A 781 2.67 65.17 -42.95
CA THR A 781 3.24 64.54 -44.16
C THR A 781 2.12 63.80 -44.88
N LEU A 782 1.33 64.56 -45.65
CA LEU A 782 0.19 64.06 -46.42
C LEU A 782 0.68 63.24 -47.62
N THR A 783 0.59 61.91 -47.55
CA THR A 783 0.83 61.04 -48.72
C THR A 783 -0.25 61.33 -49.77
N GLN A 784 0.18 61.74 -50.96
CA GLN A 784 -0.69 62.07 -52.10
C GLN A 784 -1.61 60.89 -52.46
N ASN A 785 -2.91 61.03 -52.18
CA ASN A 785 -3.99 60.84 -53.17
C ASN A 785 -5.37 61.21 -52.59
N GLY A 786 -5.64 62.53 -52.60
CA GLY A 786 -6.95 63.15 -52.79
C GLY A 786 -8.13 62.70 -51.92
N GLN A 787 -8.54 63.56 -50.97
CA GLN A 787 -9.60 64.57 -51.13
C GLN A 787 -9.98 65.15 -49.74
N ASN A 788 -9.77 66.48 -49.60
CA ASN A 788 -10.26 67.42 -48.56
C ASN A 788 -9.80 67.28 -47.09
N LEU A 789 -9.00 68.26 -46.66
CA LEU A 789 -8.83 68.66 -45.26
C LEU A 789 -9.75 69.86 -45.00
N ILE A 790 -10.72 69.75 -44.09
CA ILE A 790 -11.56 70.87 -43.65
C ILE A 790 -11.11 71.27 -42.24
N TRP A 791 -10.44 72.40 -42.12
CA TRP A 791 -10.21 73.08 -40.84
C TRP A 791 -11.04 74.36 -40.84
N ASP A 792 -11.87 74.53 -39.80
CA ASP A 792 -12.69 75.71 -39.57
C ASP A 792 -11.91 77.01 -39.85
N GLY A 793 -12.34 77.75 -40.88
CA GLY A 793 -11.76 79.04 -41.30
C GLY A 793 -10.65 79.01 -42.37
N VAL A 794 -10.15 77.86 -42.83
CA VAL A 794 -9.10 77.77 -43.86
C VAL A 794 -9.39 76.66 -44.88
N THR A 795 -9.62 77.04 -46.15
CA THR A 795 -9.72 76.09 -47.28
C THR A 795 -8.46 76.17 -48.14
N TYR A 796 -7.79 75.03 -48.36
CA TYR A 796 -6.63 74.93 -49.24
C TYR A 796 -7.06 74.44 -50.62
N ASN A 797 -6.84 75.25 -51.66
CA ASN A 797 -7.10 74.85 -53.05
C ASN A 797 -5.89 75.18 -53.93
N ASN A 798 -5.33 74.16 -54.58
CA ASN A 798 -4.26 74.26 -55.58
C ASN A 798 -3.13 75.27 -55.27
N GLY A 799 -2.50 75.13 -54.11
CA GLY A 799 -1.19 75.74 -53.85
C GLY A 799 -1.21 77.17 -53.32
N SER A 800 -2.33 77.67 -52.78
CA SER A 800 -2.35 78.92 -52.01
C SER A 800 -3.19 78.77 -50.73
N LEU A 801 -2.67 79.31 -49.62
CA LEU A 801 -3.28 79.34 -48.29
C LEU A 801 -4.03 80.67 -48.11
N THR A 802 -5.35 80.64 -47.96
CA THR A 802 -6.15 81.83 -47.61
C THR A 802 -6.75 81.69 -46.21
N PHE A 803 -6.41 82.64 -45.33
CA PHE A 803 -7.08 82.82 -44.03
C PHE A 803 -8.37 83.61 -44.22
N THR A 804 -9.52 83.05 -43.88
CA THR A 804 -10.75 83.84 -43.71
C THR A 804 -10.95 84.15 -42.23
N GLY A 805 -10.78 85.41 -41.84
CA GLY A 805 -11.35 85.94 -40.60
C GLY A 805 -10.41 86.19 -39.41
N LEU A 806 -9.33 86.96 -39.60
CA LEU A 806 -8.75 87.73 -38.49
C LEU A 806 -9.07 89.21 -38.71
N ALA A 807 -10.23 89.63 -38.19
CA ALA A 807 -10.47 91.04 -37.91
C ALA A 807 -9.65 91.42 -36.68
N VAL A 808 -8.46 91.98 -36.91
CA VAL A 808 -7.74 92.76 -35.91
C VAL A 808 -8.33 94.16 -35.91
N PRO A 809 -8.94 94.65 -34.83
CA PRO A 809 -9.14 96.07 -34.65
C PRO A 809 -7.85 96.65 -34.09
N GLU A 810 -7.02 97.27 -34.92
CA GLU A 810 -6.09 98.28 -34.41
C GLU A 810 -6.85 99.60 -34.20
N PRO A 811 -6.57 100.35 -33.14
CA PRO A 811 -7.24 101.62 -32.90
C PRO A 811 -6.73 102.67 -33.90
N GLY A 812 -7.64 103.11 -34.78
CA GLY A 812 -7.65 104.49 -35.26
C GLY A 812 -7.15 104.76 -36.69
N THR A 813 -8.09 104.67 -37.63
CA THR A 813 -8.31 105.57 -38.79
C THR A 813 -7.32 105.59 -39.98
N ALA A 814 -7.90 105.16 -41.11
CA ALA A 814 -7.92 105.82 -42.42
C ALA A 814 -7.02 105.26 -43.56
N THR A 815 -7.70 104.62 -44.52
CA THR A 815 -7.63 104.83 -45.99
C THR A 815 -6.29 104.54 -46.71
N LEU A 816 -6.18 103.85 -47.84
CA LEU A 816 -7.09 103.16 -48.77
C LEU A 816 -6.18 102.49 -49.83
N SER A 817 -6.73 101.52 -50.55
CA SER A 817 -6.42 101.13 -51.95
C SER A 817 -5.08 100.46 -52.29
N LEU A 818 -5.11 99.13 -52.19
CA LEU A 818 -4.98 98.16 -53.29
C LEU A 818 -4.61 98.72 -54.69
N LEU A 819 -3.45 98.32 -55.22
CA LEU A 819 -3.21 97.84 -56.59
C LEU A 819 -1.70 97.89 -56.90
N GLY A 820 -1.15 96.80 -57.44
CA GLY A 820 0.12 96.88 -58.19
C GLY A 820 1.25 96.01 -57.69
N LEU A 821 1.17 94.74 -58.06
CA LEU A 821 2.32 93.90 -58.36
C LEU A 821 3.32 94.66 -59.27
N THR A 822 4.62 94.43 -59.04
CA THR A 822 5.80 94.75 -59.88
C THR A 822 6.54 96.08 -59.70
N ALA A 823 7.56 96.05 -58.84
CA ALA A 823 8.92 96.40 -59.24
C ALA A 823 9.88 95.45 -58.48
N LEU A 824 10.32 94.35 -59.08
CA LEU A 824 11.36 94.30 -60.11
C LEU A 824 12.71 94.75 -59.54
N LEU A 825 13.56 93.75 -59.31
CA LEU A 825 15.02 93.73 -59.47
C LEU A 825 15.80 94.98 -59.08
N MET A 826 16.85 94.77 -58.29
CA MET A 826 18.25 94.93 -58.72
C MET A 826 19.18 94.42 -57.59
N ARG A 827 20.31 93.72 -57.83
CA ARG A 827 21.06 93.53 -59.08
C ARG A 827 22.16 92.45 -58.96
N ARG A 828 22.15 91.52 -59.92
CA ARG A 828 23.25 90.92 -60.71
C ARG A 828 24.70 90.95 -60.17
N ARG A 829 25.42 89.84 -60.37
CA ARG A 829 26.35 89.57 -61.52
C ARG A 829 26.95 88.15 -61.35
N LYS A 830 26.74 87.20 -62.28
CA LYS A 830 27.49 86.89 -63.53
C LYS A 830 28.90 86.30 -63.32
N LYS A 831 29.07 85.07 -63.85
CA LYS A 831 30.31 84.28 -64.11
C LYS A 831 30.97 83.70 -62.86
N ALA A 832 31.43 82.44 -62.80
CA ALA A 832 31.66 81.39 -63.80
C ALA A 832 31.11 80.05 -63.31
#